data_AF-A0A9D5S452-F1
#
_entry.id   AF-A0A9D5S452-F1
#
_cell.length_a   1.000
_cell.length_b   1.000
_cell.length_c   1.000
_cell.angle_alpha   90.00
_cell.angle_beta   90.00
_cell.angle_gamma   90.00
#
_symmetry.space_group_name_H-M   'P 1'
#
loop_
_entity.id
_entity.type
_entity.pdbx_description
1 polymer ?
#
loop_
_entity_poly.entity_id
_entity_poly.type
_entity_poly.pdbx_seq_one_letter_code
_entity_poly.pdbx_strand_id
1 'polypeptide(L)'
;MKKYILLPLILISACQSKRPIYETSSYELYPDMIVQGEYIGVAETPYRIVSDLYGDTLVWECRNDLSSMPSLETPFLLEEAVYNMALDESINAVEPDGTLRTGLFWGGVWTRDVSYSTILGMAYIQPRAAMTSLLCKIGRNGQIIQDTGTGGAWPCSSDREVWTVAAWELYKVTGDEEWLRTVYPVAKKSLEVDMKTLYDPVTGLVRGESSFIDWREQSYPRWMEPADIYDSKCLGTNVVHYAALVSAAEMASLLEDHEFAGICTDTAAELRKAINEWLWMPEYGYYAQFIAGREDDMLFTRSETLGQALSVIFGVADAQRADVMSQNVPVVDYGTPVFWPWIPDIPPYHNKAIWPFVQAYWMIASARTGNEEGVMHSIGSMIRASAMYATNKENFVADSGDWRGTQINSSNMLWSLSGTLSMTFRVLAGMDFGADVLNFSPVVPKAFDAVRKIGNFRYRNAILDIEVSGYGDQISGFEIDGVPQDGHYVSGALEGRHDVKIVLSNSFRKKMKVNLQSGVCTPMTPETELNAGVLSWKAVEGASEYEVYVSNVKVDQTTELSVVVPDSWRGTICVVAKNADGQHSFPSEPVFMVDDTVCKQFDPVMLKRESEEFMIEDIDVPEDGLWYLEWVYANGNGDITTDRKCAIRTLYIDGERVDICVFPQRGVDNWQEWGVTSPVAVRLGKGRHTVSLRFEPENDNMHIDTNEFMIRELHLAK
;
A
#
# COMPACT_ATOMS: atom_id res chain seq x y z
N MET A 1 -28.07 19.60 44.83
CA MET A 1 -26.79 20.34 44.84
C MET A 1 -25.71 19.46 44.23
N LYS A 2 -25.55 19.49 42.90
CA LYS A 2 -24.38 18.96 42.21
C LYS A 2 -23.53 20.18 41.86
N LYS A 3 -22.29 20.23 42.36
CA LYS A 3 -21.36 21.33 42.13
C LYS A 3 -20.95 21.32 40.66
N TYR A 4 -21.35 22.36 39.93
CA TYR A 4 -20.71 22.73 38.67
C TYR A 4 -19.30 23.19 39.01
N ILE A 5 -18.29 22.40 38.63
CA ILE A 5 -16.92 22.88 38.54
C ILE A 5 -16.87 23.66 37.22
N LEU A 6 -16.91 24.99 37.30
CA LEU A 6 -16.55 25.84 36.17
C LEU A 6 -15.07 25.54 35.85
N LEU A 7 -14.80 24.95 34.68
CA LEU A 7 -13.50 25.07 34.06
C LEU A 7 -13.25 26.56 33.75
N PRO A 8 -12.02 27.07 33.93
CA PRO A 8 -11.72 28.43 33.53
C PRO A 8 -11.84 28.52 32.01
N LEU A 9 -12.66 29.46 31.54
CA LEU A 9 -12.62 29.93 30.17
C LEU A 9 -11.17 30.31 29.85
N ILE A 10 -10.50 29.50 29.04
CA ILE A 10 -9.24 29.85 28.41
C ILE A 10 -9.59 30.91 27.36
N LEU A 11 -9.66 32.16 27.79
CA LEU A 11 -9.67 33.33 26.92
C LEU A 11 -8.23 33.56 26.46
N ILE A 12 -7.79 32.80 25.47
CA ILE A 12 -6.58 33.16 24.71
C ILE A 12 -6.96 34.37 23.85
N SER A 13 -6.44 35.52 24.26
CA SER A 13 -6.40 36.72 23.44
C SER A 13 -5.25 36.58 22.45
N ALA A 14 -5.51 35.91 21.33
CA ALA A 14 -4.70 36.03 20.11
C ALA A 14 -5.58 36.66 19.04
N CYS A 15 -5.21 37.86 18.60
CA CYS A 15 -5.90 38.55 17.52
C CYS A 15 -5.47 37.91 16.19
N GLN A 16 -6.09 36.79 15.81
CA GLN A 16 -5.87 36.10 14.54
C GLN A 16 -7.20 35.73 13.85
N SER A 17 -7.11 35.38 12.56
CA SER A 17 -8.23 35.33 11.59
C SER A 17 -9.53 34.76 12.17
N LYS A 18 -10.63 35.53 12.07
CA LYS A 18 -11.98 35.06 12.40
C LYS A 18 -12.56 34.07 11.36
N ARG A 19 -11.82 33.75 10.30
CA ARG A 19 -12.26 32.85 9.24
C ARG A 19 -11.32 31.67 9.13
N PRO A 20 -11.84 30.45 8.92
CA PRO A 20 -11.00 29.30 8.65
C PRO A 20 -10.22 29.49 7.35
N ILE A 21 -9.02 28.94 7.29
CA ILE A 21 -8.22 28.85 6.06
C ILE A 21 -8.64 27.64 5.21
N TYR A 22 -9.29 26.65 5.83
CA TYR A 22 -9.90 25.51 5.16
C TYR A 22 -11.05 24.95 6.01
N GLU A 23 -12.11 24.48 5.37
CA GLU A 23 -13.27 23.91 6.06
C GLU A 23 -13.84 22.73 5.27
N THR A 24 -14.39 21.76 6.01
CA THR A 24 -15.21 20.66 5.50
C THR A 24 -16.54 20.68 6.26
N SER A 25 -17.48 19.77 5.94
CA SER A 25 -18.67 19.60 6.79
C SER A 25 -18.35 19.11 8.20
N SER A 26 -17.15 18.59 8.44
CA SER A 26 -16.78 17.92 9.69
C SER A 26 -15.83 18.73 10.59
N TYR A 27 -15.03 19.65 10.03
CA TYR A 27 -14.10 20.47 10.79
C TYR A 27 -13.67 21.73 10.05
N GLU A 28 -13.17 22.69 10.82
CA GLU A 28 -12.59 23.95 10.37
C GLU A 28 -11.12 24.02 10.80
N LEU A 29 -10.24 24.44 9.88
CA LEU A 29 -8.82 24.69 10.12
C LEU A 29 -8.55 26.19 10.13
N TYR A 30 -7.90 26.66 11.19
CA TYR A 30 -7.40 28.01 11.39
C TYR A 30 -5.87 28.00 11.48
N PRO A 31 -5.18 29.17 11.41
CA PRO A 31 -3.72 29.22 11.48
C PRO A 31 -3.10 28.61 12.75
N ASP A 32 -3.83 28.59 13.85
CA ASP A 32 -3.39 28.17 15.19
C ASP A 32 -4.25 27.05 15.81
N MET A 33 -5.39 26.69 15.22
CA MET A 33 -6.30 25.69 15.78
C MET A 33 -7.13 24.92 14.76
N ILE A 34 -7.70 23.80 15.21
CA ILE A 34 -8.75 23.03 14.56
C ILE A 34 -10.01 23.11 15.42
N VAL A 35 -11.16 23.27 14.78
CA VAL A 35 -12.47 23.12 15.41
C VAL A 35 -13.20 21.94 14.77
N GLN A 36 -13.57 20.94 15.57
CA GLN A 36 -14.36 19.78 15.15
C GLN A 36 -15.60 19.65 16.04
N GLY A 37 -16.73 20.14 15.55
CA GLY A 37 -17.96 20.19 16.33
C GLY A 37 -17.78 21.06 17.58
N GLU A 38 -17.90 20.45 18.76
CA GLU A 38 -17.66 21.13 20.04
C GLU A 38 -16.21 21.06 20.53
N TYR A 39 -15.37 20.26 19.85
CA TYR A 39 -13.98 20.03 20.25
C TYR A 39 -13.01 20.96 19.51
N ILE A 40 -11.91 21.29 20.18
CA ILE A 40 -10.85 22.18 19.69
C ILE A 40 -9.49 21.53 19.96
N GLY A 41 -8.62 21.57 18.95
CA GLY A 41 -7.18 21.30 19.07
C GLY A 41 -6.41 22.56 18.74
N VAL A 42 -5.66 23.12 19.69
CA VAL A 42 -4.96 24.42 19.56
C VAL A 42 -3.46 24.26 19.74
N ALA A 43 -2.68 24.91 18.89
CA ALA A 43 -1.27 25.15 19.13
C ALA A 43 -1.12 26.38 20.03
N GLU A 44 -0.74 26.19 21.29
CA GLU A 44 -0.47 27.31 22.21
C GLU A 44 0.88 27.98 21.88
N THR A 45 1.83 27.19 21.37
CA THR A 45 3.17 27.60 20.94
C THR A 45 3.65 26.65 19.83
N PRO A 46 4.76 26.95 19.12
CA PRO A 46 5.35 25.99 18.19
C PRO A 46 5.81 24.66 18.81
N TYR A 47 5.82 24.55 20.14
CA TYR A 47 6.31 23.39 20.87
C TYR A 47 5.24 22.77 21.79
N ARG A 48 3.98 23.17 21.64
CA ARG A 48 2.89 22.69 22.50
C ARG A 48 1.54 22.74 21.80
N ILE A 49 0.85 21.60 21.79
CA ILE A 49 -0.52 21.43 21.30
C ILE A 49 -1.39 20.92 22.45
N VAL A 50 -2.58 21.49 22.60
CA VAL A 50 -3.60 21.06 23.56
C VAL A 50 -4.90 20.79 22.81
N SER A 51 -5.52 19.66 23.09
CA SER A 51 -6.80 19.27 22.51
C SER A 51 -7.77 18.83 23.61
N ASP A 52 -9.03 19.22 23.47
CA ASP A 52 -10.12 18.79 24.35
C ASP A 52 -10.98 17.66 23.75
N LEU A 53 -10.47 17.00 22.72
CA LEU A 53 -11.17 15.98 21.96
C LEU A 53 -11.82 14.94 22.89
N TYR A 54 -13.14 14.80 22.77
CA TYR A 54 -13.97 13.89 23.56
C TYR A 54 -14.05 14.17 25.06
N GLY A 55 -13.75 15.40 25.47
CA GLY A 55 -13.74 15.82 26.87
C GLY A 55 -12.46 15.42 27.63
N ASP A 56 -11.50 14.78 26.95
CA ASP A 56 -10.17 14.50 27.47
C ASP A 56 -9.24 15.67 27.16
N THR A 57 -8.35 16.04 28.08
CA THR A 57 -7.28 16.99 27.79
C THR A 57 -6.06 16.24 27.27
N LEU A 58 -5.92 16.19 25.95
CA LEU A 58 -4.75 15.64 25.26
C LEU A 58 -3.71 16.75 25.10
N VAL A 59 -2.44 16.44 25.41
CA VAL A 59 -1.36 17.43 25.37
C VAL A 59 -0.12 16.81 24.75
N TRP A 60 0.40 17.47 23.72
CA TRP A 60 1.77 17.30 23.26
C TRP A 60 2.57 18.51 23.72
N GLU A 61 3.76 18.24 24.26
CA GLU A 61 4.75 19.23 24.62
C GLU A 61 6.11 18.66 24.21
N CYS A 62 6.88 19.42 23.44
CA CYS A 62 8.17 18.99 22.91
C CYS A 62 9.11 18.57 24.05
N ARG A 63 9.70 17.38 23.96
CA ARG A 63 10.56 16.83 25.02
C ARG A 63 12.03 16.75 24.62
N ASN A 64 12.30 16.59 23.33
CA ASN A 64 13.64 16.45 22.81
C ASN A 64 14.21 17.80 22.35
N ASP A 65 15.54 17.86 22.25
CA ASP A 65 16.25 18.99 21.64
C ASP A 65 16.25 18.86 20.12
N LEU A 66 15.54 19.77 19.45
CA LEU A 66 15.40 19.80 18.00
C LEU A 66 16.48 20.64 17.30
N SER A 67 17.42 21.25 18.03
CA SER A 67 18.40 22.20 17.48
C SER A 67 19.33 21.64 16.39
N SER A 68 19.51 20.31 16.38
CA SER A 68 20.31 19.61 15.36
C SER A 68 19.52 19.22 14.11
N MET A 69 18.18 19.26 14.18
CA MET A 69 17.26 18.94 13.10
C MET A 69 17.01 20.15 12.18
N PRO A 70 16.42 19.96 11.00
CA PRO A 70 15.94 21.08 10.21
C PRO A 70 14.82 21.82 10.95
N SER A 71 14.85 23.15 10.96
CA SER A 71 13.80 23.98 11.57
C SER A 71 12.78 24.44 10.54
N LEU A 72 11.53 24.71 10.95
CA LEU A 72 10.53 25.38 10.12
C LEU A 72 10.10 26.68 10.80
N GLU A 73 10.12 27.80 10.07
CA GLU A 73 9.49 29.06 10.45
C GLU A 73 8.37 29.37 9.45
N THR A 74 7.16 29.57 9.96
CA THR A 74 5.95 29.88 9.17
C THR A 74 5.00 30.75 9.99
N PRO A 75 4.19 31.63 9.38
CA PRO A 75 3.15 32.37 10.11
C PRO A 75 1.99 31.49 10.59
N PHE A 76 1.90 30.24 10.14
CA PHE A 76 0.87 29.28 10.56
C PHE A 76 1.35 28.49 11.78
N LEU A 77 1.01 28.98 12.98
CA LEU A 77 1.46 28.40 14.25
C LEU A 77 1.15 26.90 14.39
N LEU A 78 -0.02 26.46 13.92
CA LEU A 78 -0.39 25.04 13.99
C LEU A 78 0.42 24.17 13.03
N GLU A 79 0.75 24.69 11.83
CA GLU A 79 1.65 24.02 10.89
C GLU A 79 3.03 23.79 11.53
N GLU A 80 3.59 24.83 12.16
CA GLU A 80 4.88 24.76 12.86
C GLU A 80 4.85 23.79 14.05
N ALA A 81 3.78 23.82 14.85
CA ALA A 81 3.64 22.94 16.01
C ALA A 81 3.50 21.47 15.60
N VAL A 82 2.72 21.17 14.56
CA VAL A 82 2.56 19.81 14.04
C VAL A 82 3.87 19.30 13.41
N TYR A 83 4.62 20.17 12.73
CA TYR A 83 5.97 19.86 12.22
C TYR A 83 6.94 19.51 13.36
N ASN A 84 7.03 20.36 14.39
CA ASN A 84 7.91 20.13 15.53
C ASN A 84 7.52 18.87 16.32
N MET A 85 6.23 18.56 16.41
CA MET A 85 5.75 17.29 16.99
C MET A 85 6.24 16.08 16.21
N ALA A 86 6.17 16.12 14.88
CA ALA A 86 6.67 15.01 14.06
C ALA A 86 8.20 14.84 14.19
N LEU A 87 8.97 15.93 14.31
CA LEU A 87 10.41 15.86 14.60
C LEU A 87 10.70 15.29 16.00
N ASP A 88 10.00 15.77 17.03
CA ASP A 88 10.13 15.28 18.41
C ASP A 88 9.81 13.78 18.50
N GLU A 89 8.72 13.34 17.85
CA GLU A 89 8.36 11.92 17.76
C GLU A 89 9.35 11.11 16.92
N SER A 90 9.97 11.69 15.88
CA SER A 90 11.01 11.00 15.09
C SER A 90 12.26 10.68 15.92
N ILE A 91 12.59 11.51 16.91
CA ILE A 91 13.68 11.23 17.87
C ILE A 91 13.28 10.08 18.79
N ASN A 92 12.03 10.10 19.27
CA ASN A 92 11.48 9.02 20.10
C ASN A 92 11.41 7.67 19.37
N ALA A 93 11.35 7.68 18.04
CA ALA A 93 11.30 6.48 17.21
C ALA A 93 12.67 5.80 17.03
N VAL A 94 13.78 6.46 17.36
CA VAL A 94 15.12 5.85 17.28
C VAL A 94 15.40 5.02 18.54
N GLU A 95 15.56 3.72 18.36
CA GLU A 95 15.84 2.76 19.43
C GLU A 95 17.32 2.80 19.87
N PRO A 96 17.66 2.26 21.06
CA PRO A 96 19.04 2.21 21.53
C PRO A 96 20.02 1.46 20.62
N ASP A 97 19.53 0.53 19.80
CA ASP A 97 20.33 -0.20 18.82
C ASP A 97 20.50 0.55 17.48
N GLY A 98 19.95 1.76 17.38
CA GLY A 98 20.00 2.61 16.20
C GLY A 98 18.95 2.29 15.15
N THR A 99 18.04 1.35 15.39
CA THR A 99 16.92 1.07 14.48
C THR A 99 15.75 2.04 14.70
N LEU A 100 14.83 2.07 13.75
CA LEU A 100 13.57 2.80 13.84
C LEU A 100 12.48 1.85 14.35
N ARG A 101 11.87 2.24 15.46
CA ARG A 101 10.63 1.66 15.98
C ARG A 101 9.45 2.09 15.12
N THR A 102 8.57 1.14 14.81
CA THR A 102 7.34 1.40 14.05
C THR A 102 6.34 2.27 14.81
N GLY A 103 6.09 2.01 16.08
CA GLY A 103 5.17 2.80 16.91
C GLY A 103 5.28 2.45 18.39
N LEU A 104 4.64 3.23 19.27
CA LEU A 104 4.66 2.98 20.72
C LEU A 104 4.29 1.53 21.10
N PHE A 105 3.30 0.93 20.44
CA PHE A 105 2.87 -0.45 20.67
C PHE A 105 3.46 -1.46 19.67
N TRP A 106 4.22 -0.98 18.68
CA TRP A 106 4.82 -1.76 17.62
C TRP A 106 6.34 -1.66 17.73
N GLY A 107 6.93 -2.50 18.59
CA GLY A 107 8.38 -2.59 18.73
C GLY A 107 9.04 -3.28 17.53
N GLY A 108 10.33 -3.03 17.35
CA GLY A 108 11.14 -3.67 16.31
C GLY A 108 10.97 -3.06 14.91
N VAL A 109 11.66 -3.68 13.95
CA VAL A 109 11.76 -3.20 12.58
C VAL A 109 10.90 -4.03 11.64
N TRP A 110 9.99 -3.34 10.98
CA TRP A 110 9.09 -3.91 9.98
C TRP A 110 9.45 -3.35 8.59
N THR A 111 9.58 -4.21 7.59
CA THR A 111 10.11 -3.92 6.26
C THR A 111 9.32 -2.80 5.61
N ARG A 112 8.00 -2.91 5.59
CA ARG A 112 7.13 -1.89 4.99
C ARG A 112 7.22 -0.60 5.79
N ASP A 113 7.12 -0.71 7.11
CA ASP A 113 7.09 0.41 8.05
C ASP A 113 8.28 1.33 7.86
N VAL A 114 9.47 0.77 7.92
CA VAL A 114 10.68 1.54 7.69
C VAL A 114 10.79 2.01 6.25
N SER A 115 10.37 1.23 5.26
CA SER A 115 10.56 1.59 3.86
C SER A 115 9.71 2.78 3.42
N TYR A 116 8.39 2.72 3.63
CA TYR A 116 7.53 3.85 3.27
C TYR A 116 7.84 5.10 4.12
N SER A 117 8.23 4.95 5.39
CA SER A 117 8.71 6.09 6.19
C SER A 117 10.00 6.70 5.68
N THR A 118 10.92 5.86 5.22
CA THR A 118 12.18 6.32 4.63
C THR A 118 11.92 7.18 3.40
N ILE A 119 11.01 6.74 2.52
CA ILE A 119 10.60 7.49 1.33
C ILE A 119 9.93 8.82 1.73
N LEU A 120 9.00 8.80 2.69
CA LEU A 120 8.25 9.98 3.12
C LEU A 120 9.10 11.00 3.88
N GLY A 121 10.08 10.59 4.69
CA GLY A 121 10.80 11.50 5.57
C GLY A 121 12.11 11.00 6.19
N MET A 122 12.20 9.71 6.55
CA MET A 122 13.32 9.24 7.36
C MET A 122 14.65 9.20 6.60
N ALA A 123 14.63 9.19 5.26
CA ALA A 123 15.85 9.26 4.45
C ALA A 123 16.67 10.54 4.71
N TYR A 124 16.03 11.66 5.05
CA TYR A 124 16.70 12.95 5.28
C TYR A 124 16.55 13.50 6.70
N ILE A 125 15.68 12.91 7.53
CA ILE A 125 15.56 13.28 8.96
C ILE A 125 16.39 12.35 9.85
N GLN A 126 16.37 11.04 9.61
CA GLN A 126 17.11 10.03 10.38
C GLN A 126 17.83 9.01 9.47
N PRO A 127 18.69 9.46 8.52
CA PRO A 127 19.29 8.58 7.49
C PRO A 127 20.00 7.35 8.06
N ARG A 128 20.77 7.54 9.14
CA ARG A 128 21.52 6.44 9.78
C ARG A 128 20.61 5.40 10.42
N ALA A 129 19.52 5.83 11.04
CA ALA A 129 18.57 4.91 11.64
C ALA A 129 17.77 4.15 10.57
N ALA A 130 17.38 4.83 9.49
CA ALA A 130 16.77 4.19 8.32
C ALA A 130 17.70 3.15 7.67
N MET A 131 18.98 3.49 7.41
CA MET A 131 19.98 2.53 6.90
C MET A 131 20.13 1.32 7.82
N THR A 132 20.33 1.54 9.12
CA THR A 132 20.48 0.46 10.11
C THR A 132 19.25 -0.45 10.11
N SER A 133 18.06 0.13 10.05
CA SER A 133 16.80 -0.61 10.01
C SER A 133 16.63 -1.46 8.75
N LEU A 134 16.92 -0.89 7.58
CA LEU A 134 16.85 -1.65 6.33
C LEU A 134 17.84 -2.82 6.31
N LEU A 135 19.04 -2.67 6.87
CA LEU A 135 20.00 -3.77 7.01
C LEU A 135 19.47 -4.90 7.90
N CYS A 136 18.70 -4.59 8.95
CA CYS A 136 18.03 -5.61 9.78
C CYS A 136 16.98 -6.43 9.01
N LYS A 137 16.56 -5.98 7.83
CA LYS A 137 15.58 -6.66 6.96
C LYS A 137 16.22 -7.47 5.84
N ILE A 138 17.54 -7.72 5.92
CA ILE A 138 18.24 -8.65 5.05
C ILE A 138 18.23 -10.04 5.69
N GLY A 139 17.63 -11.02 5.02
CA GLY A 139 17.54 -12.40 5.48
C GLY A 139 18.88 -13.14 5.42
N ARG A 140 18.97 -14.29 6.12
CA ARG A 140 20.19 -15.14 6.10
C ARG A 140 20.52 -15.67 4.70
N ASN A 141 19.53 -15.73 3.81
CA ASN A 141 19.68 -16.09 2.41
C ASN A 141 20.06 -14.89 1.52
N GLY A 142 20.26 -13.69 2.06
CA GLY A 142 20.59 -12.48 1.31
C GLY A 142 19.43 -11.90 0.51
N GLN A 143 18.18 -12.28 0.81
CA GLN A 143 16.96 -11.69 0.25
C GLN A 143 16.35 -10.69 1.23
N ILE A 144 15.48 -9.82 0.73
CA ILE A 144 14.67 -8.92 1.56
C ILE A 144 13.66 -9.77 2.36
N ILE A 145 13.52 -9.49 3.65
CA ILE A 145 12.54 -10.17 4.52
C ILE A 145 11.14 -9.62 4.24
N GLN A 146 10.20 -10.49 3.90
CA GLN A 146 8.77 -10.21 4.09
C GLN A 146 8.39 -10.48 5.56
N ASP A 147 7.71 -9.52 6.18
CA ASP A 147 7.21 -9.64 7.56
C ASP A 147 5.85 -10.35 7.62
N THR A 148 4.93 -9.87 8.46
CA THR A 148 3.57 -10.42 8.58
C THR A 148 2.81 -10.28 7.27
N GLY A 149 1.85 -11.18 7.13
CA GLY A 149 1.10 -11.32 5.90
C GLY A 149 0.30 -12.61 5.90
N THR A 150 -0.61 -12.72 4.94
CA THR A 150 -1.48 -13.87 4.81
C THR A 150 -0.70 -15.16 4.54
N GLY A 151 -1.18 -16.30 5.04
CA GLY A 151 -0.72 -17.62 4.64
C GLY A 151 0.68 -18.02 5.09
N GLY A 152 1.27 -17.28 6.03
CA GLY A 152 2.68 -17.43 6.38
C GLY A 152 3.62 -16.52 5.59
N ALA A 153 3.07 -15.40 5.10
CA ALA A 153 3.69 -14.38 4.28
C ALA A 153 4.36 -14.95 3.01
N TRP A 154 5.45 -14.35 2.51
CA TRP A 154 5.94 -14.61 1.14
C TRP A 154 5.94 -16.10 0.76
N PRO A 155 5.33 -16.47 -0.38
CA PRO A 155 4.94 -15.61 -1.50
C PRO A 155 3.50 -15.07 -1.47
N CYS A 156 2.68 -15.43 -0.47
CA CYS A 156 1.31 -14.91 -0.37
C CYS A 156 1.28 -13.39 -0.22
N SER A 157 2.30 -12.83 0.44
CA SER A 157 2.58 -11.41 0.52
C SER A 157 3.90 -11.11 -0.16
N SER A 158 3.92 -10.14 -1.06
CA SER A 158 5.09 -9.89 -1.93
C SER A 158 5.49 -8.42 -2.03
N ASP A 159 4.97 -7.57 -1.16
CA ASP A 159 5.19 -6.12 -1.22
C ASP A 159 6.47 -5.65 -0.49
N ARG A 160 7.28 -6.56 0.05
CA ARG A 160 8.60 -6.25 0.64
C ARG A 160 9.54 -5.49 -0.29
N GLU A 161 9.33 -5.53 -1.60
CA GLU A 161 10.17 -4.86 -2.60
C GLU A 161 10.16 -3.32 -2.47
N VAL A 162 9.23 -2.76 -1.69
CA VAL A 162 9.31 -1.35 -1.26
C VAL A 162 10.63 -1.03 -0.55
N TRP A 163 11.28 -2.03 0.05
CA TRP A 163 12.63 -1.92 0.63
C TRP A 163 13.65 -1.47 -0.40
N THR A 164 13.59 -1.97 -1.64
CA THR A 164 14.47 -1.59 -2.74
C THR A 164 14.30 -0.11 -3.08
N VAL A 165 13.06 0.37 -3.10
CA VAL A 165 12.73 1.78 -3.35
C VAL A 165 13.26 2.68 -2.22
N ALA A 166 13.10 2.27 -0.96
CA ALA A 166 13.63 3.00 0.19
C ALA A 166 15.16 3.03 0.23
N ALA A 167 15.82 1.90 -0.11
CA ALA A 167 17.27 1.82 -0.21
C ALA A 167 17.82 2.74 -1.30
N TRP A 168 17.11 2.85 -2.42
CA TRP A 168 17.43 3.82 -3.48
C TRP A 168 17.26 5.26 -3.00
N GLU A 169 16.15 5.57 -2.31
CA GLU A 169 15.91 6.91 -1.77
C GLU A 169 17.03 7.36 -0.82
N LEU A 170 17.52 6.47 0.05
CA LEU A 170 18.67 6.75 0.91
C LEU A 170 19.94 7.07 0.12
N TYR A 171 20.22 6.34 -0.97
CA TYR A 171 21.36 6.68 -1.82
C TYR A 171 21.20 8.08 -2.44
N LYS A 172 20.01 8.40 -2.97
CA LYS A 172 19.75 9.73 -3.57
C LYS A 172 20.00 10.87 -2.58
N VAL A 173 19.58 10.69 -1.33
CA VAL A 173 19.78 11.67 -0.25
C VAL A 173 21.24 11.75 0.21
N THR A 174 21.89 10.61 0.41
CA THR A 174 23.20 10.54 1.09
C THR A 174 24.40 10.57 0.14
N GLY A 175 24.24 10.09 -1.09
CA GLY A 175 25.33 9.86 -2.04
C GLY A 175 26.28 8.72 -1.62
N ASP A 176 25.88 7.86 -0.68
CA ASP A 176 26.75 6.84 -0.09
C ASP A 176 26.93 5.64 -1.05
N GLU A 177 28.11 5.56 -1.69
CA GLU A 177 28.46 4.46 -2.59
C GLU A 177 28.64 3.11 -1.88
N GLU A 178 29.08 3.10 -0.61
CA GLU A 178 29.24 1.86 0.16
C GLU A 178 27.87 1.28 0.50
N TRP A 179 26.92 2.15 0.86
CA TRP A 179 25.51 1.78 0.99
C TRP A 179 24.99 1.13 -0.29
N LEU A 180 25.18 1.78 -1.45
CA LEU A 180 24.72 1.26 -2.74
C LEU A 180 25.29 -0.14 -3.04
N ARG A 181 26.61 -0.33 -2.85
CA ARG A 181 27.28 -1.63 -3.05
C ARG A 181 26.80 -2.71 -2.09
N THR A 182 26.34 -2.33 -0.90
CA THR A 182 25.82 -3.24 0.12
C THR A 182 24.40 -3.72 -0.22
N VAL A 183 23.52 -2.81 -0.64
CA VAL A 183 22.10 -3.10 -0.82
C VAL A 183 21.74 -3.64 -2.21
N TYR A 184 22.49 -3.27 -3.25
CA TYR A 184 22.19 -3.70 -4.61
C TYR A 184 22.13 -5.24 -4.79
N PRO A 185 23.08 -6.05 -4.26
CA PRO A 185 23.00 -7.50 -4.39
C PRO A 185 21.76 -8.11 -3.75
N VAL A 186 21.24 -7.49 -2.68
CA VAL A 186 20.03 -7.95 -1.98
C VAL A 186 18.78 -7.65 -2.81
N ALA A 187 18.69 -6.43 -3.36
CA ALA A 187 17.60 -6.05 -4.27
C ALA A 187 17.58 -6.93 -5.53
N LYS A 188 18.75 -7.11 -6.18
CA LYS A 188 18.91 -7.98 -7.35
C LYS A 188 18.42 -9.39 -7.06
N LYS A 189 18.92 -10.01 -5.98
CA LYS A 189 18.58 -11.39 -5.63
C LYS A 189 17.08 -11.57 -5.35
N SER A 190 16.46 -10.60 -4.66
CA SER A 190 15.04 -10.69 -4.31
C SER A 190 14.16 -10.59 -5.56
N LEU A 191 14.47 -9.65 -6.46
CA LEU A 191 13.77 -9.51 -7.74
C LEU A 191 13.96 -10.73 -8.66
N GLU A 192 15.16 -11.32 -8.73
CA GLU A 192 15.41 -12.53 -9.52
C GLU A 192 14.59 -13.74 -9.02
N VAL A 193 14.41 -13.86 -7.70
CA VAL A 193 13.57 -14.90 -7.10
C VAL A 193 12.10 -14.61 -7.37
N ASP A 194 11.65 -13.36 -7.24
CA ASP A 194 10.26 -12.97 -7.48
C ASP A 194 9.85 -13.14 -8.94
N MET A 195 10.73 -12.84 -9.91
CA MET A 195 10.49 -13.10 -11.33
C MET A 195 10.19 -14.58 -11.64
N LYS A 196 10.68 -15.50 -10.81
CA LYS A 196 10.44 -16.95 -10.98
C LYS A 196 9.23 -17.47 -10.21
N THR A 197 8.76 -16.72 -9.21
CA THR A 197 7.80 -17.21 -8.20
C THR A 197 6.46 -16.49 -8.23
N LEU A 198 6.44 -15.21 -8.59
CA LEU A 198 5.27 -14.35 -8.43
C LEU A 198 4.64 -13.87 -9.73
N TYR A 199 5.40 -13.82 -10.84
CA TYR A 199 4.87 -13.27 -12.08
C TYR A 199 3.90 -14.25 -12.72
N ASP A 200 2.68 -13.79 -12.93
CA ASP A 200 1.67 -14.53 -13.68
C ASP A 200 1.98 -14.42 -15.19
N PRO A 201 2.26 -15.55 -15.86
CA PRO A 201 2.58 -15.54 -17.29
C PRO A 201 1.39 -15.14 -18.18
N VAL A 202 0.16 -15.17 -17.68
CA VAL A 202 -1.05 -14.82 -18.45
C VAL A 202 -1.23 -13.30 -18.49
N THR A 203 -1.26 -12.65 -17.31
CA THR A 203 -1.50 -11.21 -17.22
C THR A 203 -0.22 -10.37 -17.30
N GLY A 204 0.94 -10.96 -16.98
CA GLY A 204 2.20 -10.26 -16.79
C GLY A 204 2.27 -9.48 -15.46
N LEU A 205 1.24 -9.58 -14.62
CA LEU A 205 1.19 -8.96 -13.30
C LEU A 205 1.89 -9.85 -12.25
N VAL A 206 2.20 -9.25 -11.11
CA VAL A 206 2.77 -9.91 -9.94
C VAL A 206 1.65 -10.35 -8.99
N ARG A 207 1.68 -11.62 -8.59
CA ARG A 207 0.84 -12.25 -7.57
C ARG A 207 1.23 -11.79 -6.15
N GLY A 208 0.24 -11.73 -5.28
CA GLY A 208 0.37 -11.50 -3.84
C GLY A 208 -0.59 -10.45 -3.30
N GLU A 209 -0.73 -10.44 -1.98
CA GLU A 209 -1.69 -9.62 -1.26
C GLU A 209 -1.47 -8.11 -1.47
N SER A 210 -2.53 -7.32 -1.22
CA SER A 210 -2.49 -5.87 -1.26
C SER A 210 -1.45 -5.31 -0.30
N SER A 211 -0.58 -4.43 -0.80
CA SER A 211 0.49 -3.84 0.01
C SER A 211 -0.05 -3.22 1.29
N PHE A 212 0.62 -3.48 2.42
CA PHE A 212 0.27 -3.11 3.81
C PHE A 212 -1.10 -3.58 4.36
N ILE A 213 -2.05 -3.96 3.52
CA ILE A 213 -3.41 -4.36 3.91
C ILE A 213 -3.43 -5.87 4.23
N ASP A 214 -2.63 -6.24 5.23
CA ASP A 214 -2.31 -7.64 5.58
C ASP A 214 -3.33 -8.33 6.50
N TRP A 215 -4.38 -7.62 6.92
CA TRP A 215 -5.53 -8.21 7.62
C TRP A 215 -6.59 -8.55 6.58
N ARG A 216 -6.52 -9.75 6.00
CA ARG A 216 -7.37 -10.13 4.87
C ARG A 216 -8.87 -9.99 5.13
N GLU A 217 -9.32 -10.20 6.37
CA GLU A 217 -10.73 -10.02 6.76
C GLU A 217 -11.21 -8.55 6.61
N GLN A 218 -10.28 -7.62 6.48
CA GLN A 218 -10.54 -6.19 6.29
C GLN A 218 -10.62 -5.78 4.81
N SER A 219 -10.22 -6.61 3.85
CA SER A 219 -10.03 -6.18 2.46
C SER A 219 -10.44 -7.18 1.38
N TYR A 220 -10.59 -8.46 1.73
CA TYR A 220 -11.00 -9.54 0.82
C TYR A 220 -12.40 -10.07 1.18
N PRO A 221 -13.12 -10.68 0.22
CA PRO A 221 -14.33 -11.42 0.55
C PRO A 221 -14.03 -12.61 1.48
N ARG A 222 -14.97 -12.93 2.35
CA ARG A 222 -14.80 -13.96 3.41
C ARG A 222 -14.51 -15.37 2.90
N TRP A 223 -14.84 -15.66 1.64
CA TRP A 223 -14.62 -16.97 1.03
C TRP A 223 -13.17 -17.17 0.56
N MET A 224 -12.40 -16.09 0.39
CA MET A 224 -11.01 -16.21 -0.08
C MET A 224 -10.10 -16.75 1.01
N GLU A 225 -9.49 -17.88 0.73
CA GLU A 225 -8.47 -18.52 1.55
C GLU A 225 -7.09 -17.94 1.24
N PRO A 226 -6.07 -18.22 2.08
CA PRO A 226 -4.70 -17.78 1.79
C PRO A 226 -4.15 -18.15 0.41
N ALA A 227 -4.60 -19.27 -0.18
CA ALA A 227 -4.22 -19.66 -1.54
C ALA A 227 -4.86 -18.72 -2.59
N ASP A 228 -6.15 -18.40 -2.46
CA ASP A 228 -6.82 -17.42 -3.34
C ASP A 228 -6.16 -16.03 -3.23
N ILE A 229 -5.73 -15.64 -2.03
CA ILE A 229 -5.05 -14.35 -1.79
C ILE A 229 -3.65 -14.32 -2.39
N TYR A 230 -2.92 -15.44 -2.38
CA TYR A 230 -1.66 -15.54 -3.11
C TYR A 230 -1.84 -15.22 -4.59
N ASP A 231 -2.88 -15.75 -5.24
CA ASP A 231 -3.08 -15.54 -6.68
C ASP A 231 -3.61 -14.13 -7.04
N SER A 232 -3.99 -13.34 -6.04
CA SER A 232 -4.44 -11.97 -6.26
C SER A 232 -3.32 -11.12 -6.88
N LYS A 233 -3.67 -10.29 -7.87
CA LYS A 233 -2.79 -9.33 -8.52
C LYS A 233 -3.18 -7.91 -8.11
N CYS A 234 -2.70 -7.47 -6.96
CA CYS A 234 -3.12 -6.20 -6.34
C CYS A 234 -2.38 -4.99 -6.89
N LEU A 235 -3.08 -3.86 -7.03
CA LEU A 235 -2.54 -2.60 -7.58
C LEU A 235 -1.30 -2.12 -6.82
N GLY A 236 -1.42 -1.92 -5.51
CA GLY A 236 -0.32 -1.41 -4.68
C GLY A 236 0.94 -2.26 -4.80
N THR A 237 0.80 -3.58 -4.76
CA THR A 237 1.90 -4.55 -4.85
C THR A 237 2.55 -4.52 -6.23
N ASN A 238 1.77 -4.50 -7.30
CA ASN A 238 2.28 -4.39 -8.66
C ASN A 238 3.03 -3.07 -8.91
N VAL A 239 2.51 -1.94 -8.40
CA VAL A 239 3.19 -0.64 -8.50
C VAL A 239 4.48 -0.61 -7.68
N VAL A 240 4.52 -1.26 -6.51
CA VAL A 240 5.73 -1.42 -5.69
C VAL A 240 6.79 -2.22 -6.45
N HIS A 241 6.42 -3.35 -7.08
CA HIS A 241 7.33 -4.14 -7.91
C HIS A 241 7.87 -3.33 -9.10
N TYR A 242 7.00 -2.57 -9.78
CA TYR A 242 7.44 -1.65 -10.84
C TYR A 242 8.46 -0.64 -10.32
N ALA A 243 8.18 0.02 -9.19
CA ALA A 243 9.09 1.01 -8.61
C ALA A 243 10.42 0.38 -8.16
N ALA A 244 10.40 -0.85 -7.65
CA ALA A 244 11.57 -1.60 -7.26
C ALA A 244 12.43 -1.98 -8.47
N LEU A 245 11.83 -2.43 -9.58
CA LEU A 245 12.54 -2.71 -10.84
C LEU A 245 13.22 -1.46 -11.39
N VAL A 246 12.51 -0.32 -11.43
CA VAL A 246 13.09 0.95 -11.87
C VAL A 246 14.26 1.35 -10.96
N SER A 247 14.09 1.25 -9.64
CA SER A 247 15.15 1.56 -8.69
C SER A 247 16.36 0.64 -8.85
N ALA A 248 16.14 -0.67 -9.03
CA ALA A 248 17.20 -1.65 -9.23
C ALA A 248 17.93 -1.45 -10.57
N ALA A 249 17.24 -1.02 -11.63
CA ALA A 249 17.87 -0.68 -12.91
C ALA A 249 18.84 0.51 -12.77
N GLU A 250 18.45 1.54 -12.02
CA GLU A 250 19.31 2.69 -11.70
C GLU A 250 20.53 2.27 -10.86
N MET A 251 20.30 1.48 -9.80
CA MET A 251 21.40 0.94 -8.98
C MET A 251 22.36 0.10 -9.81
N ALA A 252 21.84 -0.80 -10.65
CA ALA A 252 22.63 -1.68 -11.52
C ALA A 252 23.46 -0.88 -12.51
N SER A 253 22.88 0.16 -13.12
CA SER A 253 23.56 1.05 -14.06
C SER A 253 24.73 1.79 -13.41
N LEU A 254 24.55 2.30 -12.19
CA LEU A 254 25.62 2.96 -11.43
C LEU A 254 26.73 2.00 -10.99
N LEU A 255 26.42 0.71 -10.87
CA LEU A 255 27.37 -0.35 -10.52
C LEU A 255 27.89 -1.14 -11.72
N GLU A 256 27.64 -0.65 -12.94
CA GLU A 256 28.10 -1.23 -14.21
C GLU A 256 27.56 -2.65 -14.52
N ASP A 257 26.46 -3.08 -13.89
CA ASP A 257 25.72 -4.30 -14.22
C ASP A 257 24.63 -4.00 -15.26
N HIS A 258 25.07 -3.70 -16.48
CA HIS A 258 24.18 -3.31 -17.58
C HIS A 258 23.24 -4.43 -18.04
N GLU A 259 23.59 -5.70 -17.82
CA GLU A 259 22.74 -6.84 -18.16
C GLU A 259 21.50 -6.85 -17.27
N PHE A 260 21.69 -6.79 -15.95
CA PHE A 260 20.57 -6.76 -15.02
C PHE A 260 19.78 -5.45 -15.13
N ALA A 261 20.45 -4.32 -15.39
CA ALA A 261 19.76 -3.06 -15.66
C ALA A 261 18.79 -3.17 -16.85
N GLY A 262 19.20 -3.86 -17.93
CA GLY A 262 18.34 -4.15 -19.09
C GLY A 262 17.14 -5.02 -18.72
N ILE A 263 17.36 -6.12 -18.00
CA ILE A 263 16.29 -7.01 -17.52
C ILE A 263 15.26 -6.22 -16.69
N CYS A 264 15.72 -5.43 -15.71
CA CYS A 264 14.82 -4.63 -14.89
C CYS A 264 14.04 -3.59 -15.69
N THR A 265 14.69 -2.94 -16.66
CA THR A 265 14.06 -1.93 -17.53
C THR A 265 12.95 -2.55 -18.38
N ASP A 266 13.22 -3.67 -19.03
CA ASP A 266 12.26 -4.36 -19.89
C ASP A 266 11.10 -4.92 -19.08
N THR A 267 11.37 -5.57 -17.94
CA THR A 267 10.32 -6.09 -17.04
C THR A 267 9.47 -4.96 -16.46
N ALA A 268 10.06 -3.82 -16.10
CA ALA A 268 9.29 -2.67 -15.61
C ALA A 268 8.37 -2.10 -16.69
N ALA A 269 8.83 -2.04 -17.95
CA ALA A 269 8.02 -1.58 -19.07
C ALA A 269 6.81 -2.49 -19.33
N GLU A 270 7.02 -3.81 -19.33
CA GLU A 270 5.94 -4.78 -19.50
C GLU A 270 4.98 -4.78 -18.30
N LEU A 271 5.48 -4.72 -17.07
CA LEU A 271 4.64 -4.63 -15.88
C LEU A 271 3.79 -3.36 -15.87
N ARG A 272 4.36 -2.21 -16.24
CA ARG A 272 3.59 -0.95 -16.38
C ARG A 272 2.48 -1.09 -17.41
N LYS A 273 2.76 -1.74 -18.54
CA LYS A 273 1.76 -2.00 -19.58
C LYS A 273 0.65 -2.91 -19.05
N ALA A 274 1.02 -4.01 -18.38
CA ALA A 274 0.07 -4.94 -17.77
C ALA A 274 -0.84 -4.24 -16.74
N ILE A 275 -0.29 -3.42 -15.83
CA ILE A 275 -1.09 -2.65 -14.87
C ILE A 275 -2.12 -1.76 -15.58
N ASN A 276 -1.69 -1.05 -16.64
CA ASN A 276 -2.56 -0.16 -17.40
C ASN A 276 -3.62 -0.89 -18.24
N GLU A 277 -3.35 -2.12 -18.66
CA GLU A 277 -4.25 -2.94 -19.47
C GLU A 277 -5.31 -3.62 -18.61
N TRP A 278 -4.89 -4.21 -17.50
CA TRP A 278 -5.73 -5.07 -16.69
C TRP A 278 -6.46 -4.34 -15.56
N LEU A 279 -5.83 -3.33 -14.93
CA LEU A 279 -6.41 -2.68 -13.74
C LEU A 279 -7.07 -1.33 -14.03
N TRP A 280 -6.79 -0.67 -15.15
CA TRP A 280 -7.36 0.65 -15.43
C TRP A 280 -8.86 0.57 -15.74
N MET A 281 -9.69 1.29 -14.98
CA MET A 281 -11.14 1.31 -15.20
C MET A 281 -11.59 2.67 -15.76
N PRO A 282 -11.74 2.79 -17.09
CA PRO A 282 -12.04 4.08 -17.72
C PRO A 282 -13.39 4.66 -17.29
N GLU A 283 -14.40 3.85 -16.95
CA GLU A 283 -15.68 4.37 -16.45
C GLU A 283 -15.57 5.03 -15.06
N TYR A 284 -14.64 4.57 -14.22
CA TYR A 284 -14.42 5.10 -12.88
C TYR A 284 -13.34 6.18 -12.83
N GLY A 285 -12.40 6.15 -13.78
CA GLY A 285 -11.28 7.11 -13.83
C GLY A 285 -10.17 6.81 -12.82
N TYR A 286 -10.09 5.58 -12.33
CA TYR A 286 -9.04 5.08 -11.42
C TYR A 286 -8.79 3.59 -11.66
N TYR A 287 -7.75 3.03 -11.04
CA TYR A 287 -7.44 1.59 -11.16
C TYR A 287 -8.26 0.74 -10.18
N ALA A 288 -8.60 -0.48 -10.56
CA ALA A 288 -9.19 -1.48 -9.67
C ALA A 288 -8.25 -1.84 -8.51
N GLN A 289 -8.80 -2.36 -7.42
CA GLN A 289 -8.05 -2.76 -6.23
C GLN A 289 -7.12 -3.93 -6.57
N PHE A 290 -7.68 -4.96 -7.20
CA PHE A 290 -6.97 -6.15 -7.64
C PHE A 290 -7.76 -6.91 -8.70
N ILE A 291 -7.07 -7.86 -9.34
CA ILE A 291 -7.67 -8.97 -10.06
C ILE A 291 -7.38 -10.24 -9.28
N ALA A 292 -8.36 -11.13 -9.16
CA ALA A 292 -8.17 -12.44 -8.55
C ALA A 292 -9.20 -13.41 -9.08
N GLY A 293 -8.86 -14.69 -9.14
CA GLY A 293 -9.76 -15.76 -9.51
C GLY A 293 -9.13 -17.10 -9.21
N ARG A 294 -9.93 -18.17 -9.31
CA ARG A 294 -9.40 -19.53 -9.37
C ARG A 294 -9.07 -19.82 -10.83
N GLU A 295 -10.01 -20.38 -11.59
CA GLU A 295 -9.80 -20.77 -12.99
C GLU A 295 -9.90 -19.59 -13.96
N ASP A 296 -10.77 -18.62 -13.64
CA ASP A 296 -10.94 -17.38 -14.38
C ASP A 296 -10.75 -16.18 -13.43
N ASP A 297 -9.84 -15.29 -13.80
CA ASP A 297 -9.60 -14.02 -13.11
C ASP A 297 -10.87 -13.15 -13.08
N MET A 298 -11.11 -12.42 -11.99
CA MET A 298 -12.16 -11.41 -11.87
C MET A 298 -11.64 -10.06 -11.40
N LEU A 299 -12.28 -8.98 -11.87
CA LEU A 299 -11.92 -7.61 -11.51
C LEU A 299 -12.63 -7.14 -10.23
N PHE A 300 -11.85 -6.69 -9.24
CA PHE A 300 -12.36 -6.17 -7.97
C PHE A 300 -12.26 -4.64 -7.96
N THR A 301 -13.39 -3.97 -8.20
CA THR A 301 -13.46 -2.57 -8.65
C THR A 301 -13.35 -1.49 -7.57
N ARG A 302 -13.06 -1.85 -6.31
CA ARG A 302 -12.84 -0.86 -5.25
C ARG A 302 -11.62 0.00 -5.56
N SER A 303 -11.61 1.25 -5.10
CA SER A 303 -10.43 2.11 -5.17
C SER A 303 -9.59 1.92 -3.91
N GLU A 304 -8.33 1.50 -4.04
CA GLU A 304 -7.34 1.43 -2.95
C GLU A 304 -6.28 2.52 -3.11
N THR A 305 -6.18 3.40 -2.11
CA THR A 305 -5.59 4.73 -2.24
C THR A 305 -4.07 4.74 -2.34
N LEU A 306 -3.37 3.86 -1.63
CA LEU A 306 -1.92 3.80 -1.71
C LEU A 306 -1.49 3.40 -3.13
N GLY A 307 -2.07 2.34 -3.69
CA GLY A 307 -1.84 1.94 -5.08
C GLY A 307 -2.17 3.05 -6.08
N GLN A 308 -3.28 3.79 -5.90
CA GLN A 308 -3.57 4.96 -6.74
C GLN A 308 -2.47 6.01 -6.63
N ALA A 309 -2.05 6.36 -5.42
CA ALA A 309 -1.05 7.39 -5.17
C ALA A 309 0.32 7.01 -5.77
N LEU A 310 0.77 5.78 -5.50
CA LEU A 310 2.04 5.27 -6.00
C LEU A 310 2.06 5.20 -7.53
N SER A 311 0.92 4.90 -8.17
CA SER A 311 0.85 4.86 -9.63
C SER A 311 1.14 6.22 -10.28
N VAL A 312 0.79 7.32 -9.60
CA VAL A 312 1.11 8.69 -10.01
C VAL A 312 2.57 9.04 -9.65
N ILE A 313 3.02 8.64 -8.46
CA ILE A 313 4.36 8.97 -7.94
C ILE A 313 5.47 8.24 -8.70
N PHE A 314 5.26 7.01 -9.12
CA PHE A 314 6.26 6.26 -9.89
C PHE A 314 6.01 6.32 -11.40
N GLY A 315 4.93 6.98 -11.83
CA GLY A 315 4.66 7.22 -13.25
C GLY A 315 4.13 6.00 -13.99
N VAL A 316 3.48 5.05 -13.29
CA VAL A 316 2.70 3.98 -13.93
C VAL A 316 1.53 4.60 -14.70
N ALA A 317 0.79 5.50 -14.03
CA ALA A 317 -0.18 6.38 -14.67
C ALA A 317 0.57 7.45 -15.48
N ASP A 318 0.26 7.57 -16.76
CA ASP A 318 0.70 8.72 -17.55
C ASP A 318 0.06 10.03 -17.03
N ALA A 319 0.53 11.17 -17.53
CA ALA A 319 0.05 12.47 -17.07
C ALA A 319 -1.47 12.67 -17.25
N GLN A 320 -2.07 12.11 -18.30
CA GLN A 320 -3.51 12.23 -18.55
C GLN A 320 -4.30 11.38 -17.54
N ARG A 321 -3.89 10.13 -17.33
CA ARG A 321 -4.49 9.26 -16.32
C ARG A 321 -4.33 9.85 -14.92
N ALA A 322 -3.15 10.36 -14.57
CA ALA A 322 -2.90 10.98 -13.28
C ALA A 322 -3.85 12.19 -13.03
N ASP A 323 -4.04 13.05 -14.03
CA ASP A 323 -4.99 14.18 -13.95
C ASP A 323 -6.44 13.71 -13.73
N VAL A 324 -6.85 12.61 -14.39
CA VAL A 324 -8.17 12.01 -14.23
C VAL A 324 -8.31 11.40 -12.83
N MET A 325 -7.33 10.60 -12.40
CA MET A 325 -7.33 9.94 -11.10
C MET A 325 -7.44 10.93 -9.95
N SER A 326 -6.64 11.99 -9.98
CA SER A 326 -6.62 13.00 -8.92
C SER A 326 -7.97 13.69 -8.71
N GLN A 327 -8.88 13.61 -9.69
CA GLN A 327 -10.24 14.17 -9.61
C GLN A 327 -11.35 13.14 -9.40
N ASN A 328 -11.05 11.84 -9.47
CA ASN A 328 -12.04 10.76 -9.44
C ASN A 328 -11.83 9.74 -8.32
N VAL A 329 -10.62 9.60 -7.78
CA VAL A 329 -10.39 8.75 -6.59
C VAL A 329 -11.24 9.27 -5.42
N PRO A 330 -12.09 8.43 -4.80
CA PRO A 330 -12.99 8.83 -3.73
C PRO A 330 -12.25 9.38 -2.51
N VAL A 331 -12.70 10.52 -1.99
CA VAL A 331 -12.28 11.06 -0.68
C VAL A 331 -13.51 11.27 0.20
N VAL A 332 -13.35 11.28 1.52
CA VAL A 332 -14.41 11.61 2.49
C VAL A 332 -14.00 12.83 3.32
N ASP A 333 -14.91 13.41 4.10
CA ASP A 333 -14.65 14.68 4.81
C ASP A 333 -13.35 14.71 5.62
N TYR A 334 -13.04 13.62 6.32
CA TYR A 334 -11.86 13.54 7.17
C TYR A 334 -10.57 13.20 6.41
N GLY A 335 -10.63 12.89 5.11
CA GLY A 335 -9.48 12.49 4.29
C GLY A 335 -9.81 11.38 3.29
N THR A 336 -8.77 10.81 2.68
CA THR A 336 -8.85 9.75 1.70
C THR A 336 -8.80 8.38 2.40
N PRO A 337 -9.86 7.56 2.32
CA PRO A 337 -9.89 6.27 2.99
C PRO A 337 -8.87 5.29 2.38
N VAL A 338 -8.44 4.28 3.14
CA VAL A 338 -7.54 3.23 2.64
C VAL A 338 -8.10 2.58 1.37
N PHE A 339 -9.39 2.22 1.40
CA PHE A 339 -10.14 1.90 0.19
C PHE A 339 -11.60 2.33 0.31
N TRP A 340 -12.29 2.42 -0.83
CA TRP A 340 -13.72 2.76 -0.93
C TRP A 340 -14.37 2.05 -2.15
N PRO A 341 -15.65 1.63 -2.06
CA PRO A 341 -16.52 1.65 -0.88
C PRO A 341 -16.16 0.56 0.13
N TRP A 342 -16.73 0.64 1.33
CA TRP A 342 -16.37 -0.21 2.46
C TRP A 342 -17.12 -1.54 2.50
N ILE A 343 -16.56 -2.46 3.27
CA ILE A 343 -17.15 -3.77 3.54
C ILE A 343 -18.12 -3.63 4.72
N PRO A 344 -19.38 -4.08 4.60
CA PRO A 344 -20.33 -4.14 5.71
C PRO A 344 -19.88 -5.10 6.81
N ASP A 345 -20.33 -4.86 8.05
CA ASP A 345 -20.09 -5.69 9.25
C ASP A 345 -18.63 -5.94 9.65
N ILE A 346 -17.68 -5.24 9.03
CA ILE A 346 -16.27 -5.27 9.40
C ILE A 346 -15.92 -4.00 10.19
N PRO A 347 -15.39 -4.13 11.42
CA PRO A 347 -15.03 -2.98 12.23
C PRO A 347 -13.83 -2.22 11.65
N PRO A 348 -13.69 -0.91 11.92
CA PRO A 348 -12.65 -0.10 11.29
C PRO A 348 -11.23 -0.52 11.66
N TYR A 349 -10.37 -0.74 10.65
CA TYR A 349 -8.91 -0.80 10.80
C TYR A 349 -8.23 -0.50 9.46
N HIS A 350 -8.31 -1.42 8.48
CA HIS A 350 -8.03 -1.10 7.07
C HIS A 350 -9.34 -0.71 6.37
N ASN A 351 -10.41 -1.46 6.62
CA ASN A 351 -11.76 -1.08 6.23
C ASN A 351 -12.21 0.17 7.01
N LYS A 352 -12.98 1.07 6.38
CA LYS A 352 -13.55 2.27 7.04
C LYS A 352 -12.54 3.17 7.77
N ALA A 353 -11.29 3.19 7.34
CA ALA A 353 -10.23 3.93 8.01
C ALA A 353 -9.48 4.86 7.06
N ILE A 354 -8.91 5.91 7.65
CA ILE A 354 -7.91 6.77 7.03
C ILE A 354 -6.60 6.55 7.79
N TRP A 355 -5.53 6.32 7.04
CA TRP A 355 -4.18 6.18 7.57
C TRP A 355 -3.37 7.40 7.11
N PRO A 356 -2.80 8.22 8.03
CA PRO A 356 -2.12 9.47 7.66
C PRO A 356 -0.98 9.30 6.66
N PHE A 357 -0.29 8.15 6.64
CA PHE A 357 0.77 7.91 5.68
C PHE A 357 0.22 7.66 4.25
N VAL A 358 -0.92 6.97 4.11
CA VAL A 358 -1.62 6.83 2.83
C VAL A 358 -2.11 8.19 2.36
N GLN A 359 -2.64 9.01 3.27
CA GLN A 359 -3.00 10.40 2.99
C GLN A 359 -1.79 11.20 2.49
N ALA A 360 -0.62 11.02 3.09
CA ALA A 360 0.61 11.69 2.68
C ALA A 360 1.05 11.31 1.26
N TYR A 361 0.97 10.02 0.89
CA TYR A 361 1.21 9.61 -0.49
C TYR A 361 0.17 10.20 -1.45
N TRP A 362 -1.11 10.22 -1.08
CA TRP A 362 -2.15 10.85 -1.91
C TRP A 362 -1.97 12.38 -2.04
N MET A 363 -1.45 13.04 -1.01
CA MET A 363 -1.06 14.45 -1.05
C MET A 363 0.04 14.69 -2.08
N ILE A 364 1.10 13.87 -2.07
CA ILE A 364 2.20 13.95 -3.03
C ILE A 364 1.70 13.68 -4.45
N ALA A 365 0.82 12.68 -4.63
CA ALA A 365 0.19 12.40 -5.92
C ALA A 365 -0.64 13.60 -6.43
N SER A 366 -1.43 14.22 -5.54
CA SER A 366 -2.21 15.43 -5.86
C SER A 366 -1.31 16.63 -6.18
N ALA A 367 -0.17 16.76 -5.51
CA ALA A 367 0.81 17.80 -5.83
C ALA A 367 1.40 17.60 -7.23
N ARG A 368 1.76 16.36 -7.59
CA ARG A 368 2.32 16.03 -8.92
C ARG A 368 1.40 16.35 -10.09
N THR A 369 0.08 16.33 -9.87
CA THR A 369 -0.92 16.69 -10.89
C THR A 369 -1.27 18.19 -10.90
N GLY A 370 -0.82 18.94 -9.90
CA GLY A 370 -1.21 20.34 -9.68
C GLY A 370 -2.63 20.51 -9.14
N ASN A 371 -3.17 19.48 -8.45
CA ASN A 371 -4.49 19.54 -7.86
C ASN A 371 -4.49 20.25 -6.51
N GLU A 372 -4.69 21.58 -6.53
CA GLU A 372 -4.75 22.43 -5.34
C GLU A 372 -5.75 21.91 -4.29
N GLU A 373 -6.98 21.56 -4.71
CA GLU A 373 -8.02 21.09 -3.78
C GLU A 373 -7.62 19.77 -3.11
N GLY A 374 -7.01 18.84 -3.86
CA GLY A 374 -6.51 17.56 -3.33
C GLY A 374 -5.36 17.73 -2.32
N VAL A 375 -4.43 18.64 -2.61
CA VAL A 375 -3.35 19.00 -1.68
C VAL A 375 -3.94 19.62 -0.41
N MET A 376 -4.82 20.61 -0.54
CA MET A 376 -5.43 21.30 0.61
C MET A 376 -6.27 20.35 1.48
N HIS A 377 -7.02 19.44 0.86
CA HIS A 377 -7.80 18.42 1.58
C HIS A 377 -6.90 17.48 2.39
N SER A 378 -5.77 17.06 1.81
CA SER A 378 -4.80 16.21 2.50
C SER A 378 -4.10 16.93 3.66
N ILE A 379 -3.67 18.18 3.45
CA ILE A 379 -3.09 19.03 4.51
C ILE A 379 -4.08 19.18 5.67
N GLY A 380 -5.34 19.50 5.35
CA GLY A 380 -6.42 19.62 6.33
C GLY A 380 -6.57 18.34 7.16
N SER A 381 -6.69 17.18 6.49
CA SER A 381 -6.83 15.87 7.14
C SER A 381 -5.68 15.57 8.12
N MET A 382 -4.44 15.76 7.66
CA MET A 382 -3.24 15.41 8.44
C MET A 382 -3.02 16.36 9.61
N ILE A 383 -3.10 17.69 9.40
CA ILE A 383 -2.99 18.67 10.48
C ILE A 383 -4.12 18.45 11.49
N ARG A 384 -5.36 18.21 11.02
CA ARG A 384 -6.50 17.91 11.90
C ARG A 384 -6.23 16.70 12.77
N ALA A 385 -5.79 15.58 12.20
CA ALA A 385 -5.53 14.36 12.96
C ALA A 385 -4.46 14.61 14.04
N SER A 386 -3.30 15.12 13.65
CA SER A 386 -2.18 15.39 14.55
C SER A 386 -2.54 16.38 15.66
N ALA A 387 -3.23 17.48 15.33
CA ALA A 387 -3.64 18.50 16.30
C ALA A 387 -4.70 17.99 17.28
N MET A 388 -5.76 17.34 16.78
CA MET A 388 -6.84 16.83 17.62
C MET A 388 -6.38 15.68 18.53
N TYR A 389 -5.40 14.89 18.10
CA TYR A 389 -4.89 13.75 18.88
C TYR A 389 -3.69 14.10 19.76
N ALA A 390 -3.07 15.25 19.53
CA ALA A 390 -1.83 15.67 20.15
C ALA A 390 -0.72 14.58 20.06
N THR A 391 -0.65 13.91 18.91
CA THR A 391 0.37 12.90 18.53
C THR A 391 0.10 12.43 17.09
N ASN A 392 1.11 11.87 16.40
CA ASN A 392 0.85 11.18 15.13
C ASN A 392 0.33 9.76 15.39
N LYS A 393 -0.99 9.57 15.23
CA LYS A 393 -1.67 8.26 15.31
C LYS A 393 -1.50 7.45 14.04
N GLU A 394 -1.62 6.13 14.15
CA GLU A 394 -1.52 5.18 13.03
C GLU A 394 -2.70 5.29 12.05
N ASN A 395 -3.92 5.37 12.57
CA ASN A 395 -5.13 5.43 11.77
C ASN A 395 -6.30 6.09 12.52
N PHE A 396 -7.42 6.30 11.84
CA PHE A 396 -8.68 6.73 12.46
C PHE A 396 -9.89 6.36 11.60
N VAL A 397 -11.07 6.33 12.20
CA VAL A 397 -12.32 6.00 11.49
C VAL A 397 -12.66 7.09 10.47
N ALA A 398 -12.87 6.68 9.22
CA ALA A 398 -13.06 7.58 8.09
C ALA A 398 -14.33 8.44 8.19
N ASP A 399 -15.39 7.94 8.85
CA ASP A 399 -16.66 8.63 9.02
C ASP A 399 -16.70 9.64 10.18
N SER A 400 -15.87 9.46 11.20
CA SER A 400 -15.97 10.23 12.45
C SER A 400 -14.69 10.98 12.84
N GLY A 401 -13.57 10.64 12.19
CA GLY A 401 -12.26 11.12 12.62
C GLY A 401 -11.89 10.64 14.03
N ASP A 402 -12.50 9.58 14.58
CA ASP A 402 -12.14 9.05 15.90
C ASP A 402 -11.11 7.94 15.76
N TRP A 403 -9.95 8.08 16.43
CA TRP A 403 -8.94 7.03 16.47
C TRP A 403 -9.30 5.89 17.43
N ARG A 404 -10.22 6.10 18.38
CA ARG A 404 -10.67 5.09 19.35
C ARG A 404 -11.69 4.12 18.77
N GLY A 405 -12.25 4.47 17.61
CA GLY A 405 -13.19 3.61 16.89
C GLY A 405 -12.50 2.53 16.03
N THR A 406 -11.17 2.56 15.92
CA THR A 406 -10.42 1.54 15.17
C THR A 406 -10.07 0.35 16.07
N GLN A 407 -9.89 -0.83 15.47
CA GLN A 407 -9.60 -2.07 16.19
C GLN A 407 -8.29 -1.99 16.99
N ILE A 408 -7.26 -1.41 16.36
CA ILE A 408 -5.96 -1.19 16.96
C ILE A 408 -5.32 0.08 16.39
N ASN A 409 -4.46 0.69 17.18
CA ASN A 409 -3.83 1.96 16.87
C ASN A 409 -2.58 2.17 17.72
N SER A 410 -1.61 2.93 17.22
CA SER A 410 -0.44 3.35 17.97
C SER A 410 -0.20 4.86 17.86
N SER A 411 0.34 5.45 18.94
CA SER A 411 0.94 6.79 18.95
C SER A 411 2.41 6.73 18.53
N ASN A 412 3.02 7.89 18.25
CA ASN A 412 4.36 8.00 17.66
C ASN A 412 4.53 7.07 16.46
N MET A 413 3.51 6.97 15.61
CA MET A 413 3.55 6.04 14.48
C MET A 413 4.52 6.58 13.43
N LEU A 414 5.57 5.79 13.13
CA LEU A 414 6.68 6.15 12.26
C LEU A 414 6.20 6.60 10.87
N TRP A 415 5.26 5.85 10.29
CA TRP A 415 4.62 6.17 9.03
C TRP A 415 3.90 7.51 9.05
N SER A 416 3.07 7.75 10.07
CA SER A 416 2.28 8.96 10.18
C SER A 416 3.14 10.19 10.44
N LEU A 417 4.12 10.11 11.35
CA LEU A 417 5.06 11.23 11.58
C LEU A 417 5.91 11.51 10.34
N SER A 418 6.30 10.48 9.58
CA SER A 418 7.03 10.66 8.32
C SER A 418 6.16 11.31 7.26
N GLY A 419 4.88 10.92 7.20
CA GLY A 419 3.88 11.59 6.38
C GLY A 419 3.75 13.07 6.71
N THR A 420 3.62 13.41 8.00
CA THR A 420 3.55 14.81 8.46
C THR A 420 4.78 15.61 8.03
N LEU A 421 5.99 15.04 8.15
CA LEU A 421 7.21 15.68 7.67
C LEU A 421 7.21 15.87 6.15
N SER A 422 6.69 14.90 5.39
CA SER A 422 6.61 14.97 3.94
C SER A 422 5.79 16.16 3.42
N MET A 423 4.80 16.64 4.18
CA MET A 423 4.04 17.85 3.85
C MET A 423 4.96 19.06 3.64
N THR A 424 5.91 19.26 4.56
CA THR A 424 6.84 20.38 4.49
C THR A 424 7.85 20.17 3.36
N PHE A 425 8.52 19.02 3.34
CA PHE A 425 9.65 18.81 2.43
C PHE A 425 9.21 18.41 1.01
N ARG A 426 8.34 17.42 0.85
CA ARG A 426 7.97 16.85 -0.46
C ARG A 426 6.94 17.69 -1.21
N VAL A 427 6.12 18.46 -0.51
CA VAL A 427 4.99 19.19 -1.12
C VAL A 427 5.19 20.70 -1.06
N LEU A 428 5.29 21.28 0.15
CA LEU A 428 5.38 22.73 0.29
C LEU A 428 6.73 23.29 -0.16
N ALA A 429 7.83 22.56 0.07
CA ALA A 429 9.13 22.85 -0.55
C ALA A 429 9.33 22.11 -1.90
N GLY A 430 8.57 21.03 -2.14
CA GLY A 430 8.58 20.32 -3.41
C GLY A 430 9.86 19.53 -3.69
N MET A 431 10.50 19.00 -2.65
CA MET A 431 11.80 18.35 -2.74
C MET A 431 11.72 16.95 -3.36
N ASP A 432 12.41 16.77 -4.47
CA ASP A 432 12.57 15.49 -5.15
C ASP A 432 14.05 15.16 -5.35
N PHE A 433 14.53 14.12 -4.66
CA PHE A 433 15.94 13.72 -4.72
C PHE A 433 16.19 12.87 -5.96
N GLY A 434 17.17 13.27 -6.76
CA GLY A 434 17.78 12.49 -7.83
C GLY A 434 19.11 11.86 -7.39
N ALA A 435 19.75 11.12 -8.30
CA ALA A 435 21.03 10.44 -8.02
C ALA A 435 22.18 11.41 -7.70
N ASP A 436 22.15 12.64 -8.22
CA ASP A 436 23.20 13.64 -8.05
C ASP A 436 22.68 15.08 -7.87
N VAL A 437 21.37 15.26 -7.77
CA VAL A 437 20.72 16.58 -7.61
C VAL A 437 19.52 16.48 -6.65
N LEU A 438 19.19 17.60 -6.01
CA LEU A 438 17.94 17.82 -5.29
C LEU A 438 17.10 18.81 -6.10
N ASN A 439 15.98 18.34 -6.67
CA ASN A 439 15.06 19.17 -7.45
C ASN A 439 13.97 19.79 -6.55
N PHE A 440 13.45 20.93 -6.98
CA PHE A 440 12.37 21.65 -6.33
C PHE A 440 11.18 21.87 -7.27
N SER A 441 10.01 21.41 -6.85
CA SER A 441 8.71 21.63 -7.51
C SER A 441 7.59 21.85 -6.48
N PRO A 442 7.65 22.95 -5.70
CA PRO A 442 6.72 23.22 -4.62
C PRO A 442 5.29 23.40 -5.12
N VAL A 443 4.35 22.88 -4.33
CA VAL A 443 2.91 23.05 -4.54
C VAL A 443 2.31 23.59 -3.25
N VAL A 444 1.99 24.88 -3.25
CA VAL A 444 1.48 25.59 -2.08
C VAL A 444 0.06 26.07 -2.39
N PRO A 445 -0.98 25.52 -1.72
CA PRO A 445 -2.34 26.02 -1.87
C PRO A 445 -2.43 27.51 -1.52
N LYS A 446 -3.33 28.23 -2.17
CA LYS A 446 -3.52 29.67 -1.94
C LYS A 446 -3.87 30.01 -0.49
N ALA A 447 -4.60 29.13 0.20
CA ALA A 447 -4.91 29.27 1.62
C ALA A 447 -3.67 29.26 2.53
N PHE A 448 -2.57 28.69 2.03
CA PHE A 448 -1.28 28.55 2.69
C PHE A 448 -0.24 29.55 2.16
N ASP A 449 -0.64 30.57 1.39
CA ASP A 449 0.25 31.65 0.91
C ASP A 449 0.97 32.33 2.07
N ALA A 450 2.29 32.15 2.12
CA ALA A 450 3.16 32.66 3.18
C ALA A 450 4.62 32.57 2.75
N VAL A 451 5.49 33.18 3.55
CA VAL A 451 6.93 32.89 3.54
C VAL A 451 7.19 31.76 4.53
N ARG A 452 7.79 30.67 4.05
CA ARG A 452 8.28 29.55 4.85
C ARG A 452 9.79 29.50 4.80
N LYS A 453 10.44 29.31 5.94
CA LYS A 453 11.88 29.12 6.02
C LYS A 453 12.20 27.78 6.65
N ILE A 454 12.91 26.95 5.92
CA ILE A 454 13.43 25.67 6.37
C ILE A 454 14.91 25.87 6.63
N GLY A 455 15.32 25.92 7.89
CA GLY A 455 16.71 26.12 8.28
C GLY A 455 17.44 24.81 8.49
N ASN A 456 18.77 24.81 8.34
CA ASN A 456 19.63 23.68 8.72
C ASN A 456 19.27 22.34 8.03
N PHE A 457 18.79 22.37 6.79
CA PHE A 457 18.50 21.14 6.05
C PHE A 457 19.79 20.53 5.51
N ARG A 458 20.13 19.31 5.92
CA ARG A 458 21.35 18.63 5.46
C ARG A 458 21.10 17.87 4.17
N TYR A 459 21.91 18.14 3.16
CA TYR A 459 21.93 17.38 1.91
C TYR A 459 23.38 17.08 1.54
N ARG A 460 23.79 15.82 1.72
CA ARG A 460 25.18 15.39 1.54
C ARG A 460 26.16 16.28 2.32
N ASN A 461 27.09 16.93 1.62
CA ASN A 461 28.10 17.82 2.19
C ASN A 461 27.60 19.26 2.38
N ALA A 462 26.36 19.57 1.98
CA ALA A 462 25.74 20.88 2.11
C ALA A 462 24.78 20.97 3.30
N ILE A 463 24.63 22.20 3.81
CA ILE A 463 23.57 22.63 4.71
C ILE A 463 22.79 23.73 3.98
N LEU A 464 21.50 23.52 3.78
CA LEU A 464 20.64 24.43 3.04
C LEU A 464 19.72 25.17 4.01
N ASP A 465 19.64 26.48 3.86
CA ASP A 465 18.57 27.31 4.40
C ASP A 465 17.63 27.68 3.25
N ILE A 466 16.43 27.10 3.24
CA ILE A 466 15.50 27.16 2.11
C ILE A 466 14.35 28.12 2.45
N GLU A 467 14.17 29.16 1.65
CA GLU A 467 13.03 30.08 1.74
C GLU A 467 12.06 29.82 0.58
N VAL A 468 10.80 29.52 0.88
CA VAL A 468 9.71 29.39 -0.10
C VAL A 468 8.70 30.51 0.13
N SER A 469 8.36 31.25 -0.92
CA SER A 469 7.41 32.37 -0.83
C SER A 469 6.36 32.34 -1.95
N GLY A 470 5.14 32.73 -1.60
CA GLY A 470 3.99 32.76 -2.51
C GLY A 470 3.16 31.47 -2.48
N TYR A 471 2.30 31.32 -3.49
CA TYR A 471 1.47 30.13 -3.69
C TYR A 471 1.47 29.67 -5.16
N GLY A 472 0.96 28.46 -5.43
CA GLY A 472 0.88 27.89 -6.77
C GLY A 472 1.66 26.59 -6.94
N ASP A 473 1.71 26.10 -8.18
CA ASP A 473 2.40 24.88 -8.57
C ASP A 473 3.58 25.14 -9.54
N GLN A 474 4.01 26.40 -9.68
CA GLN A 474 5.09 26.83 -10.58
C GLN A 474 6.04 27.81 -9.89
N ILE A 475 7.34 27.64 -10.12
CA ILE A 475 8.38 28.56 -9.66
C ILE A 475 8.56 29.70 -10.67
N SER A 476 8.58 30.94 -10.18
CA SER A 476 8.86 32.16 -10.96
C SER A 476 10.26 32.73 -10.73
N GLY A 477 10.92 32.35 -9.62
CA GLY A 477 12.30 32.71 -9.33
C GLY A 477 12.97 31.68 -8.42
N PHE A 478 14.23 31.39 -8.72
CA PHE A 478 15.07 30.46 -7.95
C PHE A 478 16.48 31.03 -7.84
N GLU A 479 16.98 31.18 -6.62
CA GLU A 479 18.31 31.72 -6.33
C GLU A 479 19.07 30.80 -5.38
N ILE A 480 20.38 30.68 -5.58
CA ILE A 480 21.33 30.08 -4.63
C ILE A 480 22.32 31.17 -4.25
N ASP A 481 22.46 31.45 -2.96
CA ASP A 481 23.32 32.51 -2.39
C ASP A 481 23.07 33.89 -3.03
N GLY A 482 21.80 34.20 -3.33
CA GLY A 482 21.38 35.44 -4.00
C GLY A 482 21.73 35.52 -5.49
N VAL A 483 22.23 34.43 -6.09
CA VAL A 483 22.51 34.33 -7.52
C VAL A 483 21.37 33.56 -8.20
N PRO A 484 20.64 34.18 -9.16
CA PRO A 484 19.61 33.49 -9.94
C PRO A 484 20.17 32.27 -10.68
N GLN A 485 19.40 31.19 -10.70
CA GLN A 485 19.73 29.96 -11.42
C GLN A 485 18.76 29.73 -12.57
N ASP A 486 19.22 29.06 -13.63
CA ASP A 486 18.38 28.66 -14.77
C ASP A 486 17.52 27.42 -14.48
N GLY A 487 17.92 26.60 -13.49
CA GLY A 487 17.23 25.38 -13.06
C GLY A 487 16.81 25.45 -11.59
N HIS A 488 15.80 24.67 -11.23
CA HIS A 488 15.25 24.61 -9.87
C HIS A 488 15.83 23.43 -9.09
N TYR A 489 17.15 23.34 -9.00
CA TYR A 489 17.82 22.24 -8.33
C TYR A 489 19.08 22.70 -7.60
N VAL A 490 19.48 21.91 -6.61
CA VAL A 490 20.77 22.00 -5.92
C VAL A 490 21.62 20.80 -6.35
N SER A 491 22.87 21.04 -6.72
CA SER A 491 23.82 19.98 -7.05
C SER A 491 24.19 19.17 -5.80
N GLY A 492 24.26 17.85 -5.93
CA GLY A 492 24.75 16.95 -4.88
C GLY A 492 26.26 17.07 -4.63
N ALA A 493 26.99 17.81 -5.46
CA ALA A 493 28.38 18.17 -5.22
C ALA A 493 28.56 19.50 -4.45
N LEU A 494 27.46 20.17 -4.09
CA LEU A 494 27.51 21.40 -3.30
C LEU A 494 28.02 21.09 -1.88
N GLU A 495 28.84 21.99 -1.32
CA GLU A 495 29.47 21.81 -0.02
C GLU A 495 29.37 23.08 0.83
N GLY A 496 29.17 22.92 2.14
CA GLY A 496 29.08 24.05 3.06
C GLY A 496 27.65 24.57 3.19
N ARG A 497 27.49 25.79 3.70
CA ARG A 497 26.19 26.37 4.02
C ARG A 497 25.72 27.30 2.91
N HIS A 498 24.49 27.12 2.44
CA HIS A 498 23.94 27.86 1.30
C HIS A 498 22.50 28.32 1.56
N ASP A 499 22.17 29.49 1.03
CA ASP A 499 20.80 30.01 1.02
C ASP A 499 20.13 29.63 -0.31
N VAL A 500 18.97 28.98 -0.25
CA VAL A 500 18.14 28.64 -1.42
C VAL A 500 16.84 29.42 -1.33
N LYS A 501 16.55 30.26 -2.32
CA LYS A 501 15.32 31.05 -2.35
C LYS A 501 14.45 30.67 -3.51
N ILE A 502 13.18 30.38 -3.21
CA ILE A 502 12.16 29.93 -4.15
C ILE A 502 10.97 30.87 -4.09
N VAL A 503 10.60 31.44 -5.24
CA VAL A 503 9.46 32.35 -5.38
C VAL A 503 8.45 31.72 -6.32
N LEU A 504 7.25 31.42 -5.83
CA LEU A 504 6.16 30.85 -6.62
C LEU A 504 5.49 31.90 -7.50
N SER A 505 4.85 31.44 -8.58
CA SER A 505 4.21 32.31 -9.57
C SER A 505 2.87 32.91 -9.13
N ASN A 506 2.37 32.56 -7.93
CA ASN A 506 1.05 32.98 -7.42
C ASN A 506 -0.11 32.54 -8.33
N SER A 507 -0.02 31.33 -8.87
CA SER A 507 -1.02 30.75 -9.77
C SER A 507 -0.95 29.23 -9.82
N PHE A 508 -2.08 28.58 -10.11
CA PHE A 508 -2.13 27.17 -10.47
C PHE A 508 -2.36 27.02 -11.98
N ARG A 509 -1.64 26.07 -12.61
CA ARG A 509 -1.82 25.76 -14.04
C ARG A 509 -3.21 25.22 -14.38
N LYS A 510 -3.80 24.47 -13.45
CA LYS A 510 -5.08 23.76 -13.65
C LYS A 510 -6.01 24.10 -12.49
N LYS A 511 -7.31 24.16 -12.81
CA LYS A 511 -8.36 24.08 -11.79
C LYS A 511 -8.88 22.66 -11.77
N MET A 512 -8.66 21.98 -10.67
CA MET A 512 -9.07 20.59 -10.45
C MET A 512 -9.97 20.52 -9.21
N LYS A 513 -10.64 19.39 -9.04
CA LYS A 513 -11.53 19.12 -7.92
C LYS A 513 -11.09 17.88 -7.15
N VAL A 514 -11.70 17.67 -5.99
CA VAL A 514 -11.71 16.36 -5.31
C VAL A 514 -13.04 15.63 -5.54
N ASN A 515 -13.01 14.30 -5.55
CA ASN A 515 -14.23 13.48 -5.60
C ASN A 515 -14.74 13.19 -4.19
N LEU A 516 -15.34 14.19 -3.56
CA LEU A 516 -15.92 14.02 -2.22
C LEU A 516 -17.13 13.09 -2.27
N GLN A 517 -17.06 12.00 -1.52
CA GLN A 517 -18.07 10.95 -1.41
C GLN A 517 -18.53 10.81 0.04
N SER A 518 -19.74 10.28 0.22
CA SER A 518 -20.19 9.84 1.54
C SER A 518 -19.57 8.49 1.90
N GLY A 519 -19.43 8.22 3.20
CA GLY A 519 -19.11 6.89 3.68
C GLY A 519 -20.22 5.90 3.34
N VAL A 520 -19.91 4.91 2.49
CA VAL A 520 -20.89 3.92 2.00
C VAL A 520 -20.30 2.53 2.12
N CYS A 521 -21.15 1.59 2.56
CA CYS A 521 -20.86 0.16 2.48
C CYS A 521 -21.54 -0.44 1.25
N THR A 522 -20.86 -1.40 0.63
CA THR A 522 -21.49 -2.24 -0.38
C THR A 522 -22.47 -3.23 0.25
N PRO A 523 -23.32 -3.91 -0.53
CA PRO A 523 -24.02 -5.11 -0.06
C PRO A 523 -23.03 -6.20 0.38
N MET A 524 -23.50 -7.13 1.22
CA MET A 524 -22.75 -8.34 1.57
C MET A 524 -22.54 -9.24 0.34
N THR A 525 -21.42 -9.96 0.32
CA THR A 525 -21.13 -10.98 -0.70
C THR A 525 -22.20 -12.08 -0.69
N PRO A 526 -22.80 -12.43 -1.85
CA PRO A 526 -23.71 -13.57 -1.94
C PRO A 526 -23.01 -14.89 -1.60
N GLU A 527 -23.66 -15.73 -0.80
CA GLU A 527 -23.28 -17.12 -0.58
C GLU A 527 -24.07 -17.99 -1.56
N THR A 528 -23.38 -18.68 -2.47
CA THR A 528 -23.99 -19.45 -3.55
C THR A 528 -23.86 -20.95 -3.35
N GLU A 529 -24.85 -21.70 -3.84
CA GLU A 529 -24.85 -23.16 -3.85
C GLU A 529 -25.37 -23.66 -5.21
N LEU A 530 -24.63 -24.54 -5.88
CA LEU A 530 -25.03 -25.17 -7.14
C LEU A 530 -25.61 -26.56 -6.87
N ASN A 531 -26.90 -26.76 -7.19
CA ASN A 531 -27.59 -28.03 -7.04
C ASN A 531 -28.34 -28.40 -8.32
N ALA A 532 -27.99 -29.53 -8.92
CA ALA A 532 -28.66 -30.08 -10.11
C ALA A 532 -28.87 -29.05 -11.24
N GLY A 533 -27.84 -28.24 -11.53
CA GLY A 533 -27.88 -27.21 -12.58
C GLY A 533 -28.59 -25.91 -12.19
N VAL A 534 -28.96 -25.73 -10.92
CA VAL A 534 -29.55 -24.50 -10.39
C VAL A 534 -28.58 -23.88 -9.40
N LEU A 535 -28.09 -22.67 -9.71
CA LEU A 535 -27.30 -21.87 -8.79
C LEU A 535 -28.26 -21.03 -7.94
N SER A 536 -28.15 -21.11 -6.62
CA SER A 536 -29.04 -20.40 -5.69
C SER A 536 -28.26 -19.69 -4.60
N TRP A 537 -28.83 -18.62 -4.04
CA TRP A 537 -28.22 -17.83 -2.97
C TRP A 537 -29.28 -17.30 -2.00
N LYS A 538 -28.83 -16.84 -0.82
CA LYS A 538 -29.71 -16.19 0.14
C LYS A 538 -29.94 -14.73 -0.25
N ALA A 539 -31.09 -14.18 0.14
CA ALA A 539 -31.35 -12.75 0.00
C ALA A 539 -30.30 -11.94 0.79
N VAL A 540 -29.62 -11.02 0.10
CA VAL A 540 -28.69 -10.05 0.69
C VAL A 540 -29.47 -8.80 1.11
N GLU A 541 -29.31 -8.40 2.37
CA GLU A 541 -29.96 -7.19 2.88
C GLU A 541 -29.54 -5.95 2.08
N GLY A 542 -30.52 -5.13 1.69
CA GLY A 542 -30.30 -3.93 0.88
C GLY A 542 -30.05 -4.16 -0.61
N ALA A 543 -29.92 -5.41 -1.06
CA ALA A 543 -29.81 -5.73 -2.48
C ALA A 543 -31.17 -5.53 -3.17
N SER A 544 -31.17 -4.81 -4.29
CA SER A 544 -32.34 -4.64 -5.17
C SER A 544 -32.35 -5.65 -6.31
N GLU A 545 -31.18 -6.14 -6.74
CA GLU A 545 -31.02 -7.11 -7.81
C GLU A 545 -29.68 -7.87 -7.68
N TYR A 546 -29.55 -8.95 -8.45
CA TYR A 546 -28.36 -9.78 -8.56
C TYR A 546 -27.91 -9.84 -10.02
N GLU A 547 -26.61 -9.73 -10.23
CA GLU A 547 -25.96 -9.89 -11.54
C GLU A 547 -25.18 -11.21 -11.55
N VAL A 548 -25.32 -11.98 -12.64
CA VAL A 548 -24.63 -13.26 -12.81
C VAL A 548 -23.55 -13.09 -13.87
N TYR A 549 -22.34 -13.51 -13.54
CA TYR A 549 -21.16 -13.40 -14.39
C TYR A 549 -20.64 -14.79 -14.75
N VAL A 550 -20.15 -14.95 -15.98
CA VAL A 550 -19.41 -16.12 -16.48
C VAL A 550 -18.09 -15.62 -17.04
N SER A 551 -16.95 -16.02 -16.45
CA SER A 551 -15.60 -15.59 -16.88
C SER A 551 -15.49 -14.07 -17.12
N ASN A 552 -15.98 -13.26 -16.17
CA ASN A 552 -16.13 -11.78 -16.21
C ASN A 552 -17.20 -11.17 -17.10
N VAL A 553 -17.91 -11.96 -17.89
CA VAL A 553 -18.99 -11.43 -18.72
C VAL A 553 -20.30 -11.49 -17.95
N LYS A 554 -20.96 -10.35 -17.76
CA LYS A 554 -22.33 -10.34 -17.23
C LYS A 554 -23.25 -11.05 -18.22
N VAL A 555 -23.82 -12.18 -17.80
CA VAL A 555 -24.69 -13.04 -18.64
C VAL A 555 -26.16 -12.95 -18.26
N ASP A 556 -26.46 -12.58 -17.02
CA ASP A 556 -27.85 -12.46 -16.54
C ASP A 556 -27.99 -11.41 -15.42
N GLN A 557 -29.22 -10.99 -15.19
CA GLN A 557 -29.60 -10.06 -14.13
C GLN A 557 -31.02 -10.39 -13.64
N THR A 558 -31.17 -10.60 -12.33
CA THR A 558 -32.42 -11.10 -11.76
C THR A 558 -32.71 -10.53 -10.36
N THR A 559 -33.98 -10.47 -9.99
CA THR A 559 -34.42 -10.22 -8.61
C THR A 559 -34.72 -11.51 -7.85
N GLU A 560 -34.74 -12.65 -8.56
CA GLU A 560 -34.89 -13.97 -7.97
C GLU A 560 -33.60 -14.38 -7.25
N LEU A 561 -33.72 -15.38 -6.38
CA LEU A 561 -32.62 -15.90 -5.56
C LEU A 561 -31.96 -17.15 -6.15
N SER A 562 -32.18 -17.38 -7.44
CA SER A 562 -31.61 -18.51 -8.17
C SER A 562 -31.65 -18.27 -9.68
N VAL A 563 -30.73 -18.93 -10.38
CA VAL A 563 -30.72 -19.02 -11.84
C VAL A 563 -30.51 -20.48 -12.28
N VAL A 564 -31.22 -20.89 -13.33
CA VAL A 564 -30.92 -22.16 -14.00
C VAL A 564 -29.68 -21.94 -14.85
N VAL A 565 -28.60 -22.66 -14.55
CA VAL A 565 -27.34 -22.59 -15.29
C VAL A 565 -27.53 -23.26 -16.65
N PRO A 566 -27.52 -22.52 -17.77
CA PRO A 566 -27.65 -23.11 -19.09
C PRO A 566 -26.40 -23.89 -19.46
N ASP A 567 -26.56 -24.98 -20.23
CA ASP A 567 -25.45 -25.77 -20.77
C ASP A 567 -24.48 -24.96 -21.66
N SER A 568 -24.84 -23.74 -22.07
CA SER A 568 -23.96 -22.85 -22.84
C SER A 568 -22.98 -22.05 -21.97
N TRP A 569 -23.20 -21.95 -20.65
CA TRP A 569 -22.27 -21.28 -19.76
C TRP A 569 -21.06 -22.19 -19.54
N ARG A 570 -19.86 -21.63 -19.73
CA ARG A 570 -18.57 -22.33 -19.62
C ARG A 570 -17.59 -21.43 -18.89
N GLY A 571 -16.77 -22.02 -18.02
CA GLY A 571 -15.89 -21.29 -17.10
C GLY A 571 -16.54 -21.07 -15.74
N THR A 572 -16.06 -20.06 -15.03
CA THR A 572 -16.44 -19.76 -13.65
C THR A 572 -17.67 -18.88 -13.57
N ILE A 573 -18.65 -19.31 -12.77
CA ILE A 573 -19.89 -18.58 -12.49
C ILE A 573 -19.81 -17.90 -11.12
N CYS A 574 -20.12 -16.60 -11.10
CA CYS A 574 -20.21 -15.81 -9.86
C CYS A 574 -21.49 -14.96 -9.83
N VAL A 575 -21.96 -14.66 -8.62
CA VAL A 575 -23.11 -13.78 -8.37
C VAL A 575 -22.66 -12.54 -7.61
N VAL A 576 -23.11 -11.38 -8.07
CA VAL A 576 -22.86 -10.08 -7.43
C VAL A 576 -24.20 -9.47 -7.01
N ALA A 577 -24.32 -9.08 -5.74
CA ALA A 577 -25.46 -8.32 -5.26
C ALA A 577 -25.28 -6.84 -5.57
N LYS A 578 -26.37 -6.18 -5.97
CA LYS A 578 -26.39 -4.74 -6.26
C LYS A 578 -27.53 -4.05 -5.53
N ASN A 579 -27.24 -2.93 -4.87
CA ASN A 579 -28.27 -2.13 -4.21
C ASN A 579 -28.88 -1.06 -5.13
N ALA A 580 -29.92 -0.38 -4.63
CA ALA A 580 -30.63 0.67 -5.38
C ALA A 580 -29.74 1.88 -5.72
N ASP A 581 -28.67 2.11 -4.96
CA ASP A 581 -27.69 3.18 -5.19
C ASP A 581 -26.60 2.77 -6.20
N GLY A 582 -26.67 1.55 -6.75
CA GLY A 582 -25.75 1.04 -7.75
C GLY A 582 -24.42 0.52 -7.21
N GLN A 583 -24.30 0.29 -5.89
CA GLN A 583 -23.12 -0.33 -5.28
C GLN A 583 -23.18 -1.85 -5.41
N HIS A 584 -22.04 -2.43 -5.74
CA HIS A 584 -21.86 -3.87 -5.93
C HIS A 584 -21.14 -4.50 -4.75
N SER A 585 -21.60 -5.68 -4.32
CA SER A 585 -20.85 -6.54 -3.39
C SER A 585 -19.55 -7.03 -4.03
N PHE A 586 -18.73 -7.75 -3.28
CA PHE A 586 -17.78 -8.67 -3.92
C PHE A 586 -18.56 -9.76 -4.71
N PRO A 587 -17.92 -10.38 -5.72
CA PRO A 587 -18.41 -11.63 -6.29
C PRO A 587 -18.50 -12.74 -5.23
N SER A 588 -19.50 -13.61 -5.37
CA SER A 588 -19.60 -14.86 -4.61
C SER A 588 -18.37 -15.75 -4.82
N GLU A 589 -18.24 -16.79 -3.99
CA GLU A 589 -17.25 -17.83 -4.26
C GLU A 589 -17.48 -18.41 -5.67
N PRO A 590 -16.42 -18.53 -6.49
CA PRO A 590 -16.53 -19.01 -7.86
C PRO A 590 -17.00 -20.46 -7.94
N VAL A 591 -17.94 -20.73 -8.85
CA VAL A 591 -18.37 -22.09 -9.20
C VAL A 591 -17.86 -22.41 -10.60
N PHE A 592 -16.85 -23.28 -10.68
CA PHE A 592 -16.28 -23.71 -11.96
C PHE A 592 -17.16 -24.78 -12.63
N MET A 593 -17.53 -24.53 -13.89
CA MET A 593 -18.31 -25.48 -14.69
C MET A 593 -17.38 -26.52 -15.30
N VAL A 594 -17.40 -27.73 -14.73
CA VAL A 594 -16.49 -28.80 -15.12
C VAL A 594 -17.11 -29.70 -16.18
N ASP A 595 -16.40 -29.91 -17.29
CA ASP A 595 -16.76 -30.88 -18.32
C ASP A 595 -16.18 -32.27 -17.99
N ASP A 596 -14.93 -32.33 -17.51
CA ASP A 596 -14.26 -33.57 -17.09
C ASP A 596 -13.39 -33.38 -15.84
N THR A 597 -13.24 -34.44 -15.04
CA THR A 597 -12.36 -34.47 -13.86
C THR A 597 -11.45 -35.68 -13.85
N VAL A 598 -10.22 -35.49 -13.39
CA VAL A 598 -9.30 -36.57 -13.01
C VAL A 598 -8.87 -36.33 -11.57
N CYS A 599 -9.08 -37.33 -10.71
CA CYS A 599 -8.63 -37.29 -9.32
C CYS A 599 -7.65 -38.42 -9.05
N LYS A 600 -6.48 -38.09 -8.50
CA LYS A 600 -5.51 -39.06 -8.00
C LYS A 600 -5.40 -38.91 -6.49
N GLN A 601 -5.86 -39.93 -5.79
CA GLN A 601 -5.75 -40.01 -4.33
C GLN A 601 -4.63 -40.95 -3.94
N PHE A 602 -3.90 -40.60 -2.89
CA PHE A 602 -2.80 -41.39 -2.33
C PHE A 602 -2.73 -41.21 -0.81
N ASP A 603 -1.97 -42.07 -0.13
CA ASP A 603 -1.75 -41.92 1.31
C ASP A 603 -1.09 -40.57 1.60
N PRO A 604 -1.53 -39.80 2.61
CA PRO A 604 -0.96 -38.48 2.89
C PRO A 604 0.56 -38.50 2.99
N VAL A 605 1.22 -37.66 2.18
CA VAL A 605 2.68 -37.54 2.12
C VAL A 605 3.10 -36.22 2.73
N MET A 606 4.03 -36.27 3.68
CA MET A 606 4.71 -35.09 4.22
C MET A 606 5.90 -34.75 3.33
N LEU A 607 5.88 -33.58 2.71
CA LEU A 607 7.01 -33.02 1.98
C LEU A 607 7.71 -31.99 2.86
N LYS A 608 9.03 -32.09 2.95
CA LYS A 608 9.89 -31.21 3.75
C LYS A 608 10.89 -30.50 2.86
N ARG A 609 11.68 -29.60 3.44
CA ARG A 609 12.76 -28.89 2.73
C ARG A 609 13.71 -29.87 2.02
N GLU A 610 14.05 -30.99 2.67
CA GLU A 610 14.92 -32.04 2.12
C GLU A 610 14.24 -32.96 1.09
N SER A 611 12.94 -32.81 0.86
CA SER A 611 12.21 -33.55 -0.17
C SER A 611 12.42 -32.89 -1.53
N GLU A 612 13.45 -33.35 -2.26
CA GLU A 612 13.85 -32.78 -3.56
C GLU A 612 12.75 -32.90 -4.62
N GLU A 613 12.07 -34.04 -4.71
CA GLU A 613 10.99 -34.28 -5.69
C GLU A 613 9.92 -35.21 -5.12
N PHE A 614 8.66 -34.92 -5.45
CA PHE A 614 7.52 -35.82 -5.35
C PHE A 614 6.89 -35.98 -6.74
N MET A 615 6.62 -37.21 -7.18
CA MET A 615 6.18 -37.49 -8.55
C MET A 615 5.01 -38.47 -8.57
N ILE A 616 4.02 -38.19 -9.43
CA ILE A 616 2.92 -39.06 -9.78
C ILE A 616 3.06 -39.42 -11.26
N GLU A 617 3.23 -40.70 -11.54
CA GLU A 617 3.28 -41.25 -12.90
C GLU A 617 1.88 -41.69 -13.38
N ASP A 618 1.72 -41.83 -14.69
CA ASP A 618 0.52 -42.40 -15.32
C ASP A 618 -0.81 -41.67 -14.95
N ILE A 619 -0.80 -40.34 -14.97
CA ILE A 619 -2.02 -39.52 -14.92
C ILE A 619 -2.69 -39.61 -16.28
N ASP A 620 -3.83 -40.30 -16.35
CA ASP A 620 -4.56 -40.56 -17.58
C ASP A 620 -5.53 -39.41 -17.85
N VAL A 621 -5.18 -38.59 -18.83
CA VAL A 621 -5.97 -37.45 -19.32
C VAL A 621 -6.87 -37.95 -20.46
N PRO A 622 -8.21 -37.89 -20.32
CA PRO A 622 -9.13 -38.53 -21.24
C PRO A 622 -9.22 -37.84 -22.61
N GLU A 623 -8.91 -36.54 -22.66
CA GLU A 623 -9.04 -35.69 -23.82
C GLU A 623 -8.08 -34.49 -23.82
N ASP A 624 -7.73 -34.05 -25.02
CA ASP A 624 -6.93 -32.84 -25.26
C ASP A 624 -7.68 -31.62 -24.69
N GLY A 625 -6.98 -30.70 -24.01
CA GLY A 625 -7.63 -29.52 -23.45
C GLY A 625 -6.74 -28.61 -22.63
N LEU A 626 -7.33 -27.51 -22.16
CA LEU A 626 -6.83 -26.75 -21.03
C LEU A 626 -7.36 -27.44 -19.77
N TRP A 627 -6.46 -27.77 -18.85
CA TRP A 627 -6.75 -28.43 -17.59
C TRP A 627 -6.23 -27.56 -16.45
N TYR A 628 -6.96 -27.52 -15.35
CA TYR A 628 -6.62 -26.80 -14.13
C TYR A 628 -6.20 -27.82 -13.06
N LEU A 629 -4.96 -27.71 -12.59
CA LEU A 629 -4.41 -28.61 -11.57
C LEU A 629 -4.46 -27.98 -10.17
N GLU A 630 -4.98 -28.73 -9.21
CA GLU A 630 -5.03 -28.34 -7.80
C GLU A 630 -4.55 -29.48 -6.90
N TRP A 631 -3.85 -29.11 -5.82
CA TRP A 631 -3.41 -30.05 -4.80
C TRP A 631 -4.24 -29.91 -3.54
N VAL A 632 -4.75 -31.03 -3.01
CA VAL A 632 -5.33 -31.05 -1.66
C VAL A 632 -4.19 -31.17 -0.65
N TYR A 633 -4.08 -30.17 0.21
CA TYR A 633 -2.93 -30.00 1.10
C TYR A 633 -3.32 -29.59 2.52
N ALA A 634 -2.40 -29.81 3.47
CA ALA A 634 -2.46 -29.29 4.83
C ALA A 634 -1.11 -28.71 5.23
N ASN A 635 -1.10 -27.55 5.91
CA ASN A 635 0.11 -26.93 6.43
C ASN A 635 -0.14 -26.43 7.86
N GLY A 636 0.23 -27.23 8.85
CA GLY A 636 0.00 -26.97 10.26
C GLY A 636 1.09 -26.12 10.95
N ASN A 637 1.91 -25.40 10.20
CA ASN A 637 3.16 -24.82 10.73
C ASN A 637 3.00 -23.54 11.57
N GLY A 638 1.80 -22.99 11.70
CA GLY A 638 1.57 -21.80 12.49
C GLY A 638 0.32 -21.04 12.07
N ASP A 639 0.13 -19.86 12.66
CA ASP A 639 -0.98 -18.98 12.32
C ASP A 639 -0.83 -18.43 10.90
N ILE A 640 -1.97 -18.15 10.27
CA ILE A 640 -2.08 -17.64 8.91
C ILE A 640 -1.57 -16.20 8.76
N THR A 641 -1.24 -15.51 9.85
CA THR A 641 -0.81 -14.10 9.83
C THR A 641 0.70 -13.90 9.98
N THR A 642 1.45 -14.96 10.32
CA THR A 642 2.84 -14.83 10.81
C THR A 642 3.70 -16.08 10.55
N ASP A 643 4.84 -16.19 11.24
CA ASP A 643 5.80 -17.30 11.25
C ASP A 643 6.63 -17.54 9.99
N ARG A 644 6.23 -17.01 8.82
CA ARG A 644 7.03 -17.04 7.57
C ARG A 644 7.22 -18.44 6.97
N LYS A 645 6.31 -19.39 7.25
CA LYS A 645 6.44 -20.82 6.91
C LYS A 645 5.51 -21.27 5.78
N CYS A 646 5.13 -20.36 4.89
CA CYS A 646 4.45 -20.74 3.65
C CYS A 646 5.33 -21.69 2.83
N ALA A 647 4.82 -22.87 2.46
CA ALA A 647 5.60 -23.85 1.71
C ALA A 647 5.42 -23.65 0.20
N ILE A 648 6.46 -23.96 -0.57
CA ILE A 648 6.53 -23.64 -2.01
C ILE A 648 7.17 -24.80 -2.77
N ARG A 649 6.60 -25.23 -3.89
CA ARG A 649 7.24 -26.18 -4.80
C ARG A 649 7.05 -25.73 -6.25
N THR A 650 8.00 -26.07 -7.10
CA THR A 650 7.91 -25.86 -8.53
C THR A 650 7.20 -27.05 -9.18
N LEU A 651 6.15 -26.78 -9.96
CA LEU A 651 5.37 -27.78 -10.69
C LEU A 651 6.04 -28.12 -12.02
N TYR A 652 6.18 -29.41 -12.28
CA TYR A 652 6.65 -29.94 -13.56
C TYR A 652 5.61 -30.90 -14.14
N ILE A 653 5.46 -30.86 -15.47
CA ILE A 653 4.62 -31.80 -16.22
C ILE A 653 5.45 -32.36 -17.37
N ASP A 654 5.53 -33.69 -17.46
CA ASP A 654 6.35 -34.43 -18.42
C ASP A 654 7.83 -33.97 -18.46
N GLY A 655 8.33 -33.50 -17.31
CA GLY A 655 9.70 -33.01 -17.14
C GLY A 655 9.90 -31.51 -17.47
N GLU A 656 8.87 -30.82 -17.97
CA GLU A 656 8.90 -29.39 -18.28
C GLU A 656 8.37 -28.56 -17.09
N ARG A 657 9.03 -27.43 -16.78
CA ARG A 657 8.61 -26.51 -15.72
C ARG A 657 7.34 -25.77 -16.13
N VAL A 658 6.32 -25.78 -15.27
CA VAL A 658 5.01 -25.17 -15.57
C VAL A 658 4.79 -23.88 -14.77
N ASP A 659 4.69 -23.98 -13.44
CA ASP A 659 4.44 -22.84 -12.55
C ASP A 659 4.94 -23.16 -11.12
N ILE A 660 4.70 -22.28 -10.17
CA ILE A 660 4.87 -22.52 -8.73
C ILE A 660 3.53 -22.93 -8.11
N CYS A 661 3.58 -23.94 -7.23
CA CYS A 661 2.51 -24.26 -6.30
C CYS A 661 2.87 -23.73 -4.91
N VAL A 662 1.94 -22.99 -4.30
CA VAL A 662 2.07 -22.43 -2.96
C VAL A 662 1.16 -23.17 -2.01
N PHE A 663 1.66 -23.48 -0.82
CA PHE A 663 0.99 -24.24 0.23
C PHE A 663 0.96 -23.41 1.52
N PRO A 664 0.08 -22.39 1.60
CA PRO A 664 0.00 -21.48 2.74
C PRO A 664 -0.33 -22.17 4.05
N GLN A 665 0.10 -21.61 5.18
CA GLN A 665 -0.28 -22.07 6.52
C GLN A 665 -1.81 -22.10 6.68
N ARG A 666 -2.33 -23.14 7.36
CA ARG A 666 -3.76 -23.37 7.62
C ARG A 666 -4.07 -23.56 9.11
N GLY A 667 -3.18 -23.11 9.99
CA GLY A 667 -3.38 -23.15 11.45
C GLY A 667 -2.23 -23.77 12.23
N VAL A 668 -2.22 -23.50 13.54
CA VAL A 668 -1.16 -23.96 14.46
C VAL A 668 -1.36 -25.42 14.81
N ASP A 669 -0.37 -26.27 14.51
CA ASP A 669 -0.37 -27.71 14.74
C ASP A 669 -1.58 -28.44 14.11
N ASN A 670 -2.21 -27.82 13.11
CA ASN A 670 -3.44 -28.32 12.48
C ASN A 670 -3.17 -29.05 11.16
N TRP A 671 -2.73 -30.30 11.27
CA TRP A 671 -2.43 -31.17 10.12
C TRP A 671 -3.65 -31.94 9.58
N GLN A 672 -4.85 -31.64 10.08
CA GLN A 672 -6.10 -32.28 9.67
C GLN A 672 -7.03 -31.32 8.92
N GLU A 673 -6.67 -30.05 8.82
CA GLU A 673 -7.37 -29.06 8.02
C GLU A 673 -6.83 -29.06 6.59
N TRP A 674 -7.61 -29.67 5.70
CA TRP A 674 -7.27 -29.82 4.30
C TRP A 674 -7.92 -28.70 3.48
N GLY A 675 -7.12 -28.03 2.66
CA GLY A 675 -7.58 -27.06 1.65
C GLY A 675 -7.05 -27.42 0.27
N VAL A 676 -7.32 -26.57 -0.71
CA VAL A 676 -6.82 -26.68 -2.09
C VAL A 676 -5.88 -25.53 -2.41
N THR A 677 -4.88 -25.78 -3.25
CA THR A 677 -4.04 -24.71 -3.83
C THR A 677 -4.81 -23.92 -4.88
N SER A 678 -4.32 -22.74 -5.26
CA SER A 678 -4.80 -22.07 -6.46
C SER A 678 -4.57 -22.97 -7.69
N PRO A 679 -5.50 -22.99 -8.65
CA PRO A 679 -5.37 -23.85 -9.82
C PRO A 679 -4.28 -23.37 -10.77
N VAL A 680 -3.49 -24.31 -11.28
CA VAL A 680 -2.50 -24.05 -12.33
C VAL A 680 -3.06 -24.51 -13.68
N ALA A 681 -3.23 -23.57 -14.61
CA ALA A 681 -3.74 -23.84 -15.95
C ALA A 681 -2.64 -24.41 -16.86
N VAL A 682 -2.88 -25.57 -17.47
CA VAL A 682 -1.94 -26.24 -18.40
C VAL A 682 -2.67 -26.88 -19.57
N ARG A 683 -2.07 -26.82 -20.76
CA ARG A 683 -2.58 -27.58 -21.91
C ARG A 683 -2.02 -28.99 -21.93
N LEU A 684 -2.90 -29.99 -21.83
CA LEU A 684 -2.53 -31.40 -21.88
C LEU A 684 -3.16 -32.07 -23.11
N GLY A 685 -2.43 -33.01 -23.69
CA GLY A 685 -2.97 -33.92 -24.68
C GLY A 685 -3.71 -35.08 -24.00
N LYS A 686 -4.50 -35.82 -24.76
CA LYS A 686 -5.01 -37.10 -24.32
C LYS A 686 -3.87 -38.09 -24.13
N GLY A 687 -3.86 -38.77 -22.99
CA GLY A 687 -2.93 -39.85 -22.72
C GLY A 687 -2.36 -39.77 -21.31
N ARG A 688 -1.18 -40.39 -21.14
CA ARG A 688 -0.53 -40.49 -19.84
C ARG A 688 0.49 -39.38 -19.67
N HIS A 689 0.38 -38.70 -18.55
CA HIS A 689 1.29 -37.63 -18.14
C HIS A 689 1.93 -37.95 -16.80
N THR A 690 3.11 -37.37 -16.59
CA THR A 690 3.80 -37.36 -15.30
C THR A 690 3.71 -35.96 -14.70
N VAL A 691 3.32 -35.87 -13.43
CA VAL A 691 3.28 -34.60 -12.69
C VAL A 691 4.24 -34.70 -11.51
N SER A 692 5.11 -33.71 -11.31
CA SER A 692 5.97 -33.64 -10.14
C SER A 692 6.05 -32.27 -9.48
N LEU A 693 6.24 -32.27 -8.16
CA LEU A 693 6.54 -31.12 -7.33
C LEU A 693 8.01 -31.20 -6.93
N ARG A 694 8.81 -30.19 -7.30
CA ARG A 694 10.24 -30.12 -6.97
C ARG A 694 10.56 -28.98 -6.03
N PHE A 695 11.55 -29.19 -5.17
CA PHE A 695 12.12 -28.14 -4.34
C PHE A 695 13.33 -27.51 -5.02
N GLU A 696 13.13 -26.33 -5.61
CA GLU A 696 14.15 -25.54 -6.31
C GLU A 696 14.71 -24.42 -5.43
N PRO A 697 15.88 -23.83 -5.75
CA PRO A 697 16.46 -22.74 -4.95
C PRO A 697 15.53 -21.52 -4.74
N GLU A 698 14.71 -21.17 -5.73
CA GLU A 698 13.69 -20.10 -5.62
C GLU A 698 12.51 -20.46 -4.71
N ASN A 699 12.40 -21.70 -4.25
CA ASN A 699 11.33 -22.13 -3.33
C ASN A 699 11.70 -21.89 -1.85
N ASP A 700 12.88 -21.32 -1.57
CA ASP A 700 13.29 -20.93 -0.22
C ASP A 700 12.43 -19.79 0.33
N ASN A 701 11.46 -20.15 1.18
CA ASN A 701 10.64 -19.20 1.91
C ASN A 701 11.43 -18.38 2.95
N MET A 702 10.75 -17.43 3.60
CA MET A 702 11.37 -16.48 4.52
C MET A 702 11.76 -17.08 5.89
N HIS A 703 11.27 -18.28 6.25
CA HIS A 703 11.73 -18.99 7.43
C HIS A 703 13.08 -19.69 7.21
N ILE A 704 13.37 -20.10 5.97
CA ILE A 704 14.58 -20.82 5.53
C ILE A 704 14.65 -22.25 6.08
N ASP A 705 14.45 -22.44 7.38
CA ASP A 705 14.62 -23.76 8.02
C ASP A 705 13.39 -24.67 7.86
N THR A 706 12.20 -24.12 7.59
CA THR A 706 10.93 -24.86 7.58
C THR A 706 10.18 -24.56 6.30
N ASN A 707 9.97 -25.59 5.48
CA ASN A 707 9.22 -25.54 4.23
C ASN A 707 8.48 -26.88 4.04
N GLU A 708 7.69 -27.22 5.06
CA GLU A 708 7.01 -28.51 5.18
C GLU A 708 5.49 -28.38 5.05
N PHE A 709 4.86 -29.38 4.43
CA PHE A 709 3.42 -29.46 4.21
C PHE A 709 3.03 -30.90 3.88
N MET A 710 1.74 -31.22 3.98
CA MET A 710 1.19 -32.52 3.58
C MET A 710 0.35 -32.37 2.33
N ILE A 711 0.39 -33.38 1.46
CA ILE A 711 -0.49 -33.54 0.30
C ILE A 711 -1.14 -34.92 0.32
N ARG A 712 -2.33 -35.04 -0.27
CA ARG A 712 -3.03 -36.33 -0.37
C ARG A 712 -3.78 -36.58 -1.67
N GLU A 713 -4.09 -35.53 -2.42
CA GLU A 713 -4.82 -35.64 -3.68
C GLU A 713 -4.29 -34.62 -4.69
N LEU A 714 -4.32 -35.02 -5.96
CA LEU A 714 -4.16 -34.15 -7.13
C LEU A 714 -5.46 -34.17 -7.93
N HIS A 715 -6.05 -33.00 -8.15
CA HIS A 715 -7.27 -32.81 -8.92
C HIS A 715 -6.93 -32.11 -10.23
N LEU A 716 -7.50 -32.61 -11.33
CA LEU A 716 -7.48 -31.97 -12.65
C LEU A 716 -8.94 -31.73 -13.07
N ALA A 717 -9.28 -30.50 -13.43
CA ALA A 717 -10.58 -30.14 -13.98
C ALA A 717 -10.42 -29.51 -15.37
N LYS A 718 -11.38 -29.74 -16.26
CA LYS A 718 -11.43 -29.14 -17.60
C LYS A 718 -12.69 -28.31 -17.79
#